data_AF-A0A2P8HH95-F1
#
_entry.id   AF-A0A2P8HH95-F1
#
_cell.length_a   1.000
_cell.length_b   1.000
_cell.length_c   1.000
_cell.angle_alpha   90.00
_cell.angle_beta   90.00
_cell.angle_gamma   90.00
#
_symmetry.space_group_name_H-M   'P 1'
#
loop_
_entity.id
_entity.type
_entity.pdbx_description
1 polymer ?
#
loop_
_entity_poly.entity_id
_entity_poly.type
_entity_poly.pdbx_seq_one_letter_code
_entity_poly.pdbx_strand_id
1 'polypeptide(L)'
;MKKFLIATLLMLPICSVAQRIAYYDALYLKKLADINGGKFPIIDESRTVLKYYFGALHDEPLRLAIDSNIFLKPYFKRSGVSAGDKNLGSIPNLIGGSLGSVDITAIANGLATIMIKRAKQELTVAFFDRFVKYSEKNPEFNTLFPVTTKNLTQLITYKYPQMLPTLRDGFYEDLKQISLHIDDMIDLPKYRILLNDLPQIRMAIHTLRIANDLETGASNAADVIKQLASFRELDAVLPANSPLFNIKGAIKTAALFSESIRSDDNVWIGGDEFKKLLSNDTLFSIYLGLTRQLAKTQDISFVDKGGVITQLYKLIDSSSFFMNQQMLQELSSLGGKVNHSVADINLKKNNGHLSNEDYYNYINVSLDVIDYFFRITKPYRSDVLPDTYLQLARDGNSLYRDIYTTHYTQGANDVLNILSGIAALTGEAKSYKNAKDSINKFVEKVKPYALFMGNMVDAKGEEEVSAVLENVILPVGSSSIKKFTKNNLSVQSYLGAYMSSSNSGNAIKGTWSDKFGVTATIGISYTPGCLSWGNRGAVSIYGVILDISAIVDYKLKTDSVPTASGGNAPVIKKNYQVQLGQIFSPGVYLTYGFFAKLPLSIGFGGQYGPGLSKIKTDESVAVMTNPSWRWNLFLAVDLPFFTLLNTSKNK
;
A
#
# COMPACT_ATOMS: atom_id res chain seq x y z
N MET A 1 -53.61 59.68 26.81
CA MET A 1 -54.90 58.97 26.73
C MET A 1 -54.82 57.93 25.64
N LYS A 2 -54.86 56.64 26.02
CA LYS A 2 -55.80 55.59 25.58
C LYS A 2 -55.63 55.17 24.10
N LYS A 3 -55.52 53.90 23.71
CA LYS A 3 -55.58 52.56 24.35
C LYS A 3 -55.29 51.55 23.23
N PHE A 4 -54.60 50.43 23.55
CA PHE A 4 -54.76 49.06 23.01
C PHE A 4 -54.77 48.84 21.47
N LEU A 5 -53.99 47.92 20.90
CA LEU A 5 -54.08 46.47 21.14
C LEU A 5 -52.77 45.78 20.68
N ILE A 6 -52.04 45.18 21.61
CA ILE A 6 -50.99 44.18 21.33
C ILE A 6 -51.66 42.83 21.55
N ALA A 7 -51.79 42.03 20.49
CA ALA A 7 -52.16 40.63 20.58
C ALA A 7 -51.47 39.84 19.43
N THR A 8 -50.48 39.05 19.84
CA THR A 8 -50.14 37.72 19.30
C THR A 8 -50.01 37.52 17.78
N LEU A 9 -48.76 37.32 17.33
CA LEU A 9 -48.46 36.24 16.40
C LEU A 9 -47.23 35.48 16.90
N LEU A 10 -47.50 34.38 17.62
CA LEU A 10 -46.58 33.27 17.79
C LEU A 10 -46.22 32.77 16.38
N MET A 11 -45.03 33.15 15.90
CA MET A 11 -44.39 32.48 14.77
C MET A 11 -43.96 31.09 15.26
N LEU A 12 -44.88 30.13 15.19
CA LEU A 12 -44.54 28.73 15.08
C LEU A 12 -43.75 28.56 13.77
N PRO A 13 -42.50 28.07 13.79
CA PRO A 13 -41.86 27.65 12.56
C PRO A 13 -42.67 26.47 12.02
N ILE A 14 -43.30 26.69 10.86
CA ILE A 14 -43.89 25.64 10.04
C ILE A 14 -42.74 24.66 9.76
N CYS A 15 -42.79 23.53 10.44
CA CYS A 15 -41.88 22.42 10.26
C CYS A 15 -42.10 21.91 8.82
N SER A 16 -41.21 22.32 7.91
CA SER A 16 -40.93 21.51 6.73
C SER A 16 -40.62 20.10 7.23
N VAL A 17 -41.01 19.07 6.47
CA VAL A 17 -40.82 17.66 6.82
C VAL A 17 -39.32 17.36 6.92
N ALA A 18 -38.72 17.74 8.04
CA ALA A 18 -37.33 17.49 8.38
C ALA A 18 -37.22 16.04 8.82
N GLN A 19 -36.16 15.38 8.38
CA GLN A 19 -35.81 14.02 8.77
C GLN A 19 -35.78 13.94 10.31
N ARG A 20 -36.66 13.13 10.93
CA ARG A 20 -36.81 13.08 12.40
C ARG A 20 -35.71 12.21 13.02
N ILE A 21 -35.00 12.72 14.02
CA ILE A 21 -33.83 12.10 14.67
C ILE A 21 -34.22 11.57 16.05
N ALA A 22 -33.95 10.30 16.32
CA ALA A 22 -34.43 9.61 17.53
C ALA A 22 -33.91 10.22 18.84
N TYR A 23 -32.68 10.73 18.87
CA TYR A 23 -32.15 11.44 20.04
C TYR A 23 -32.97 12.70 20.37
N TYR A 24 -33.18 13.59 19.39
CA TYR A 24 -33.93 14.83 19.62
C TYR A 24 -35.40 14.55 19.94
N ASP A 25 -35.98 13.51 19.35
CA ASP A 25 -37.32 13.04 19.68
C ASP A 25 -37.43 12.45 21.08
N ALA A 26 -36.44 11.67 21.52
CA ALA A 26 -36.37 11.18 22.89
C ALA A 26 -36.23 12.34 23.89
N LEU A 27 -35.43 13.37 23.57
CA LEU A 27 -35.27 14.57 24.39
C LEU A 27 -36.58 15.36 24.52
N TYR A 28 -37.29 15.53 23.40
CA TYR A 28 -38.59 16.18 23.33
C TYR A 28 -39.64 15.43 24.15
N LEU A 29 -39.77 14.11 23.94
CA LEU A 29 -40.67 13.28 24.71
C LEU A 29 -40.34 13.38 26.21
N LYS A 30 -39.05 13.26 26.57
CA LYS A 30 -38.60 13.30 27.97
C LYS A 30 -38.93 14.63 28.64
N LYS A 31 -38.85 15.75 27.91
CA LYS A 31 -39.30 17.07 28.37
C LYS A 31 -40.82 17.06 28.65
N LEU A 32 -41.63 16.38 27.84
CA LEU A 32 -43.06 16.20 28.11
C LEU A 32 -43.33 15.33 29.35
N ALA A 33 -42.54 14.29 29.61
CA ALA A 33 -42.66 13.50 30.84
C ALA A 33 -42.24 14.27 32.10
N ASP A 34 -41.19 15.09 32.01
CA ASP A 34 -40.74 15.94 33.11
C ASP A 34 -41.85 16.94 33.53
N ILE A 35 -42.64 17.45 32.58
CA ILE A 35 -43.78 18.36 32.83
C ILE A 35 -44.96 17.63 33.50
N ASN A 36 -45.07 16.31 33.36
CA ASN A 36 -46.23 15.51 33.77
C ASN A 36 -45.90 14.50 34.88
N GLY A 37 -45.03 14.86 35.81
CA GLY A 37 -44.74 14.04 37.00
C GLY A 37 -44.00 12.73 36.69
N GLY A 38 -43.14 12.75 35.66
CA GLY A 38 -42.34 11.60 35.22
C GLY A 38 -43.14 10.52 34.49
N LYS A 39 -44.33 10.87 34.00
CA LYS A 39 -45.17 10.03 33.13
C LYS A 39 -45.40 10.76 31.81
N PHE A 40 -45.32 10.06 30.68
CA PHE A 40 -45.59 10.64 29.36
C PHE A 40 -47.10 10.68 29.11
N PRO A 41 -47.73 11.86 28.88
CA PRO A 41 -49.09 11.89 28.37
C PRO A 41 -49.11 11.68 26.85
N ILE A 42 -50.10 10.94 26.35
CA ILE A 42 -50.39 10.79 24.92
C ILE A 42 -51.27 11.98 24.49
N ILE A 43 -50.63 13.04 23.98
CA ILE A 43 -51.26 14.28 23.48
C ILE A 43 -50.86 14.49 22.01
N ASP A 44 -51.54 15.37 21.27
CA ASP A 44 -51.35 15.51 19.81
C ASP A 44 -49.88 15.78 19.39
N GLU A 45 -49.10 16.48 20.22
CA GLU A 45 -47.68 16.71 19.91
C GLU A 45 -46.79 15.48 20.15
N SER A 46 -47.00 14.70 21.23
CA SER A 46 -46.29 13.42 21.42
C SER A 46 -46.75 12.33 20.44
N ARG A 47 -48.00 12.40 19.98
CA ARG A 47 -48.62 11.52 18.98
C ARG A 47 -48.00 11.71 17.59
N THR A 48 -47.68 12.95 17.20
CA THR A 48 -46.98 13.25 15.94
C THR A 48 -45.58 12.64 15.92
N VAL A 49 -44.89 12.67 17.05
CA VAL A 49 -43.58 12.04 17.22
C VAL A 49 -43.68 10.51 17.12
N LEU A 50 -44.58 9.91 17.88
CA LEU A 50 -44.73 8.46 17.96
C LEU A 50 -45.27 7.85 16.65
N LYS A 51 -46.11 8.55 15.87
CA LYS A 51 -46.59 8.08 14.55
C LYS A 51 -45.47 7.83 13.54
N TYR A 52 -44.38 8.61 13.59
CA TYR A 52 -43.21 8.41 12.71
C TYR A 52 -42.51 7.08 12.99
N TYR A 53 -42.39 6.69 14.26
CA TYR A 53 -41.69 5.46 14.67
C TYR A 53 -42.61 4.23 14.62
N PHE A 54 -43.86 4.35 15.07
CA PHE A 54 -44.79 3.23 15.25
C PHE A 54 -45.76 3.02 14.07
N GLY A 55 -45.72 3.89 13.04
CA GLY A 55 -46.69 3.89 11.94
C GLY A 55 -48.01 4.58 12.32
N ALA A 56 -48.86 4.86 11.33
CA ALA A 56 -50.14 5.56 11.49
C ALA A 56 -51.20 4.70 12.21
N LEU A 57 -51.01 4.45 13.50
CA LEU A 57 -51.94 3.68 14.34
C LEU A 57 -52.88 4.62 15.12
N HIS A 58 -54.14 4.19 15.29
CA HIS A 58 -55.15 4.83 16.15
C HIS A 58 -54.88 4.57 17.66
N ASP A 59 -55.68 5.18 18.54
CA ASP A 59 -55.35 5.44 19.96
C ASP A 59 -55.24 4.21 20.90
N GLU A 60 -55.87 3.08 20.59
CA GLU A 60 -55.84 1.85 21.39
C GLU A 60 -54.52 1.03 21.23
N PRO A 61 -54.00 0.78 20.01
CA PRO A 61 -52.74 0.07 19.77
C PRO A 61 -51.45 0.71 20.35
N LEU A 62 -51.43 2.03 20.58
CA LEU A 62 -50.22 2.76 20.98
C LEU A 62 -49.83 2.50 22.45
N ARG A 63 -50.82 2.32 23.34
CA ARG A 63 -50.60 2.01 24.76
C ARG A 63 -50.00 0.62 24.96
N LEU A 64 -50.49 -0.37 24.23
CA LEU A 64 -49.97 -1.75 24.27
C LEU A 64 -48.52 -1.86 23.74
N ALA A 65 -48.13 -0.98 22.80
CA ALA A 65 -46.76 -0.91 22.29
C ALA A 65 -45.78 -0.28 23.30
N ILE A 66 -46.24 0.68 24.10
CA ILE A 66 -45.45 1.36 25.14
C ILE A 66 -45.19 0.43 26.34
N ASP A 67 -46.17 -0.37 26.75
CA ASP A 67 -46.01 -1.33 27.86
C ASP A 67 -45.15 -2.56 27.50
N SER A 68 -44.98 -2.83 26.20
CA SER A 68 -44.05 -3.86 25.70
C SER A 68 -42.59 -3.39 25.67
N ASN A 69 -42.34 -2.10 25.89
CA ASN A 69 -41.03 -1.50 25.87
C ASN A 69 -40.43 -1.51 27.28
N ILE A 70 -39.72 -2.61 27.57
CA ILE A 70 -39.10 -2.92 28.86
C ILE A 70 -38.25 -1.77 29.43
N PHE A 71 -37.79 -0.89 28.55
CA PHE A 71 -36.84 0.13 28.89
C PHE A 71 -37.55 1.37 29.50
N LEU A 72 -38.80 1.73 29.14
CA LEU A 72 -39.45 2.97 29.64
C LEU A 72 -39.80 2.97 31.15
N LYS A 73 -39.56 1.86 31.83
CA LYS A 73 -40.02 1.53 33.18
C LYS A 73 -39.23 2.17 34.35
N PRO A 74 -37.90 2.33 34.35
CA PRO A 74 -37.13 2.58 35.60
C PRO A 74 -36.78 4.04 35.96
N TYR A 75 -37.57 5.00 35.54
CA TYR A 75 -37.08 6.32 35.16
C TYR A 75 -37.05 7.43 36.21
N PHE A 76 -36.47 7.14 37.35
CA PHE A 76 -36.15 8.13 38.37
C PHE A 76 -34.69 8.00 38.90
N LYS A 77 -34.08 9.16 39.14
CA LYS A 77 -32.64 9.61 39.13
C LYS A 77 -31.92 9.57 40.51
N ARG A 78 -30.63 9.95 40.79
CA ARG A 78 -29.36 10.46 40.15
C ARG A 78 -28.22 10.39 41.24
N SER A 79 -26.93 10.11 41.00
CA SER A 79 -25.74 10.84 40.44
C SER A 79 -24.81 11.66 41.38
N GLY A 80 -23.48 11.54 41.14
CA GLY A 80 -22.46 12.63 41.10
C GLY A 80 -21.12 12.36 41.85
N VAL A 81 -19.90 12.87 41.55
CA VAL A 81 -19.20 13.58 40.43
C VAL A 81 -17.64 13.54 40.66
N SER A 82 -16.85 13.59 39.56
CA SER A 82 -15.41 13.93 39.23
C SER A 82 -14.50 14.73 40.21
N ALA A 83 -13.16 14.95 40.03
CA ALA A 83 -12.22 15.07 38.88
C ALA A 83 -10.72 14.85 39.29
N GLY A 84 -9.77 14.82 38.33
CA GLY A 84 -8.31 14.57 38.50
C GLY A 84 -7.35 15.78 38.30
N ASP A 85 -6.03 15.56 38.11
CA ASP A 85 -4.99 16.62 37.98
C ASP A 85 -3.66 16.22 37.23
N LYS A 86 -3.02 17.20 36.55
CA LYS A 86 -1.57 17.56 36.31
C LYS A 86 -0.53 16.84 35.38
N ASN A 87 0.12 17.67 34.50
CA ASN A 87 1.56 18.13 34.46
C ASN A 87 2.58 17.81 33.30
N LEU A 88 3.46 18.82 33.05
CA LEU A 88 4.91 18.91 32.63
C LEU A 88 5.42 18.86 31.15
N GLY A 89 6.57 19.53 30.86
CA GLY A 89 7.15 19.77 29.50
C GLY A 89 8.70 19.72 29.28
N SER A 90 9.11 20.06 28.03
CA SER A 90 10.35 20.62 27.40
C SER A 90 11.82 20.03 27.40
N ILE A 91 12.37 19.81 26.16
CA ILE A 91 13.66 20.26 25.47
C ILE A 91 15.07 19.80 26.02
N PRO A 92 16.16 19.39 25.25
CA PRO A 92 17.02 20.19 24.30
C PRO A 92 17.93 19.52 23.18
N ASN A 93 18.67 20.37 22.41
CA ASN A 93 19.56 20.23 21.20
C ASN A 93 21.10 20.00 21.45
N LEU A 94 21.91 19.63 20.41
CA LEU A 94 23.19 20.29 19.89
C LEU A 94 24.00 19.48 18.81
N ILE A 95 24.28 19.98 17.56
CA ILE A 95 25.53 20.55 16.91
C ILE A 95 26.78 19.59 16.78
N GLY A 96 27.59 19.43 15.71
CA GLY A 96 27.75 19.99 14.33
C GLY A 96 29.20 19.78 13.75
N GLY A 97 29.35 19.62 12.40
CA GLY A 97 30.52 19.93 11.49
C GLY A 97 31.85 19.13 11.57
N SER A 98 32.75 19.01 10.57
CA SER A 98 32.87 19.36 9.14
C SER A 98 34.25 18.86 8.56
N LEU A 99 34.26 18.34 7.31
CA LEU A 99 35.24 18.38 6.17
C LEU A 99 36.78 18.42 6.42
N GLY A 100 37.69 17.79 5.65
CA GLY A 100 37.71 17.07 4.36
C GLY A 100 39.18 16.94 3.83
N SER A 101 39.44 16.16 2.77
CA SER A 101 40.52 16.34 1.74
C SER A 101 40.55 15.18 0.73
N VAL A 102 41.05 15.39 -0.49
CA VAL A 102 40.76 14.57 -1.70
C VAL A 102 42.05 14.18 -2.48
N ASP A 103 42.19 12.87 -2.79
CA ASP A 103 43.29 12.09 -3.43
C ASP A 103 43.06 11.70 -4.93
N ILE A 104 44.06 11.15 -5.63
CA ILE A 104 44.13 10.81 -7.07
C ILE A 104 43.71 9.34 -7.36
N THR A 105 42.88 8.74 -6.50
CA THR A 105 42.13 7.48 -6.74
C THR A 105 41.21 7.52 -7.98
N ALA A 106 41.00 8.71 -8.57
CA ALA A 106 39.95 9.00 -9.53
C ALA A 106 40.03 8.24 -10.86
N ILE A 107 41.22 7.87 -11.35
CA ILE A 107 41.39 7.29 -12.70
C ILE A 107 41.24 5.75 -12.68
N ALA A 108 41.85 5.07 -11.71
CA ALA A 108 41.63 3.64 -11.48
C ALA A 108 40.21 3.38 -10.95
N ASN A 109 39.68 4.29 -10.12
CA ASN A 109 38.25 4.29 -9.82
C ASN A 109 37.44 4.51 -11.10
N GLY A 110 37.84 5.43 -11.97
CA GLY A 110 37.16 5.75 -13.23
C GLY A 110 36.94 4.52 -14.12
N LEU A 111 37.96 3.69 -14.35
CA LEU A 111 37.82 2.47 -15.17
C LEU A 111 36.95 1.40 -14.51
N ALA A 112 37.15 1.13 -13.22
CA ALA A 112 36.28 0.22 -12.47
C ALA A 112 34.83 0.74 -12.39
N THR A 113 34.65 2.05 -12.23
CA THR A 113 33.35 2.73 -12.23
C THR A 113 32.72 2.67 -13.62
N ILE A 114 33.48 2.79 -14.72
CA ILE A 114 32.98 2.61 -16.09
C ILE A 114 32.55 1.16 -16.32
N MET A 115 33.33 0.18 -15.85
CA MET A 115 32.97 -1.24 -15.96
C MET A 115 31.69 -1.57 -15.18
N ILE A 116 31.59 -1.10 -13.93
CA ILE A 116 30.41 -1.24 -13.08
C ILE A 116 29.23 -0.48 -13.71
N LYS A 117 29.44 0.74 -14.21
CA LYS A 117 28.40 1.58 -14.83
C LYS A 117 27.89 1.00 -16.15
N ARG A 118 28.77 0.44 -16.99
CA ARG A 118 28.37 -0.22 -18.25
C ARG A 118 27.70 -1.57 -18.04
N ALA A 119 28.19 -2.34 -17.06
CA ALA A 119 27.45 -3.50 -16.57
C ALA A 119 26.05 -3.02 -16.18
N LYS A 120 25.91 -2.08 -15.24
CA LYS A 120 24.60 -1.54 -14.83
C LYS A 120 23.71 -1.07 -16.00
N GLN A 121 24.26 -0.30 -16.93
CA GLN A 121 23.53 0.22 -18.09
C GLN A 121 22.97 -0.88 -18.99
N GLU A 122 23.79 -1.89 -19.31
CA GLU A 122 23.32 -3.03 -20.07
C GLU A 122 22.18 -3.68 -19.29
N LEU A 123 22.42 -4.13 -18.06
CA LEU A 123 21.52 -4.91 -17.22
C LEU A 123 20.11 -4.24 -17.12
N THR A 124 20.09 -2.90 -17.02
CA THR A 124 18.89 -2.06 -17.04
C THR A 124 18.10 -2.14 -18.36
N VAL A 125 18.76 -2.12 -19.53
CA VAL A 125 18.07 -2.11 -20.84
C VAL A 125 17.22 -3.35 -21.08
N ALA A 126 17.69 -4.57 -20.74
CA ALA A 126 16.85 -5.76 -20.93
C ALA A 126 15.95 -6.10 -19.74
N PHE A 127 16.09 -5.42 -18.60
CA PHE A 127 14.96 -5.28 -17.68
C PHE A 127 13.83 -4.49 -18.37
N PHE A 128 14.12 -3.32 -18.93
CA PHE A 128 13.10 -2.50 -19.61
C PHE A 128 12.49 -3.16 -20.85
N ASP A 129 13.27 -3.87 -21.68
CA ASP A 129 12.71 -4.65 -22.80
C ASP A 129 11.72 -5.73 -22.32
N ARG A 130 11.98 -6.37 -21.18
CA ARG A 130 11.03 -7.30 -20.56
C ARG A 130 9.82 -6.58 -20.01
N PHE A 131 10.02 -5.39 -19.41
CA PHE A 131 8.95 -4.59 -18.86
C PHE A 131 7.99 -4.09 -19.95
N VAL A 132 8.51 -3.58 -21.06
CA VAL A 132 7.70 -3.21 -22.25
C VAL A 132 6.88 -4.39 -22.76
N LYS A 133 7.52 -5.56 -22.94
CA LYS A 133 6.81 -6.77 -23.36
C LYS A 133 5.76 -7.22 -22.36
N TYR A 134 5.98 -6.98 -21.07
CA TYR A 134 5.02 -7.26 -20.03
C TYR A 134 3.84 -6.30 -20.11
N SER A 135 4.08 -4.99 -20.19
CA SER A 135 3.03 -3.97 -20.27
C SER A 135 2.16 -4.14 -21.51
N GLU A 136 2.74 -4.50 -22.66
CA GLU A 136 2.01 -4.74 -23.91
C GLU A 136 1.12 -6.00 -23.86
N LYS A 137 1.56 -7.04 -23.15
CA LYS A 137 0.85 -8.33 -23.11
C LYS A 137 -0.23 -8.42 -22.04
N ASN A 138 -0.20 -7.54 -21.04
CA ASN A 138 -1.09 -7.61 -19.88
C ASN A 138 -2.00 -6.37 -19.86
N PRO A 139 -3.26 -6.48 -20.33
CA PRO A 139 -4.18 -5.35 -20.35
C PRO A 139 -4.44 -4.75 -18.97
N GLU A 140 -4.39 -5.55 -17.89
CA GLU A 140 -4.51 -5.04 -16.52
C GLU A 140 -3.43 -4.02 -16.17
N PHE A 141 -2.19 -4.22 -16.65
CA PHE A 141 -1.11 -3.29 -16.39
C PHE A 141 -1.36 -1.96 -17.08
N ASN A 142 -1.83 -2.00 -18.33
CA ASN A 142 -2.17 -0.79 -19.08
C ASN A 142 -3.36 -0.04 -18.47
N THR A 143 -4.33 -0.76 -17.91
CA THR A 143 -5.48 -0.14 -17.24
C THR A 143 -5.07 0.49 -15.91
N LEU A 144 -4.25 -0.18 -15.10
CA LEU A 144 -3.78 0.34 -13.81
C LEU A 144 -2.75 1.46 -13.95
N PHE A 145 -1.87 1.37 -14.94
CA PHE A 145 -0.74 2.28 -15.16
C PHE A 145 -0.66 2.77 -16.62
N PRO A 146 -1.69 3.51 -17.11
CA PRO A 146 -1.77 3.92 -18.50
C PRO A 146 -0.65 4.88 -18.93
N VAL A 147 -0.31 5.88 -18.11
CA VAL A 147 0.74 6.86 -18.43
C VAL A 147 2.11 6.17 -18.43
N THR A 148 2.38 5.32 -17.45
CA THR A 148 3.58 4.49 -17.38
C THR A 148 3.70 3.59 -18.59
N THR A 149 2.61 2.93 -18.99
CA THR A 149 2.60 2.04 -20.17
C THR A 149 2.93 2.81 -21.45
N LYS A 150 2.32 4.00 -21.64
CA LYS A 150 2.66 4.88 -22.75
C LYS A 150 4.14 5.26 -22.74
N ASN A 151 4.67 5.67 -21.58
CA ASN A 151 6.08 6.05 -21.44
C ASN A 151 7.02 4.86 -21.69
N LEU A 152 6.65 3.65 -21.24
CA LEU A 152 7.35 2.39 -21.49
C LEU A 152 7.41 2.06 -23.01
N THR A 153 6.29 2.19 -23.72
CA THR A 153 6.28 1.90 -25.17
C THR A 153 7.09 2.91 -25.99
N GLN A 154 7.23 4.14 -25.49
CA GLN A 154 8.01 5.21 -26.12
C GLN A 154 9.50 5.19 -25.73
N LEU A 155 9.94 4.23 -24.90
CA LEU A 155 11.33 4.12 -24.40
C LEU A 155 12.40 4.08 -25.49
N ILE A 156 12.10 3.51 -26.66
CA ILE A 156 13.05 3.41 -27.78
C ILE A 156 13.42 4.81 -28.31
N THR A 157 12.58 5.82 -28.07
CA THR A 157 12.77 7.20 -28.55
C THR A 157 13.50 8.09 -27.54
N TYR A 158 13.55 7.71 -26.24
CA TYR A 158 14.21 8.50 -25.20
C TYR A 158 15.72 8.21 -25.09
N LYS A 159 16.52 9.24 -24.81
CA LYS A 159 17.90 9.03 -24.35
C LYS A 159 17.88 8.52 -22.90
N TYR A 160 18.71 7.53 -22.56
CA TYR A 160 18.77 6.89 -21.23
C TYR A 160 18.70 7.86 -20.02
N PRO A 161 19.33 9.05 -20.03
CA PRO A 161 19.22 10.00 -18.91
C PRO A 161 17.83 10.62 -18.69
N GLN A 162 17.00 10.69 -19.74
CA GLN A 162 15.64 11.26 -19.69
C GLN A 162 14.57 10.20 -19.43
N MET A 163 14.94 8.94 -19.62
CA MET A 163 14.06 7.78 -19.52
C MET A 163 13.49 7.56 -18.11
N LEU A 164 14.38 7.54 -17.11
CA LEU A 164 13.99 7.26 -15.73
C LEU A 164 13.11 8.37 -15.12
N PRO A 165 13.42 9.68 -15.30
CA PRO A 165 12.53 10.75 -14.87
C PRO A 165 11.13 10.64 -15.51
N THR A 166 11.03 10.43 -16.82
CA THR A 166 9.73 10.32 -17.50
C THR A 166 8.91 9.11 -17.04
N LEU A 167 9.56 7.97 -16.79
CA LEU A 167 8.88 6.79 -16.23
C LEU A 167 8.43 7.02 -14.79
N ARG A 168 9.27 7.68 -13.99
CA ARG A 168 8.97 8.07 -12.60
C ARG A 168 7.75 8.97 -12.54
N ASP A 169 7.74 10.03 -13.35
CA ASP A 169 6.63 10.98 -13.39
C ASP A 169 5.34 10.32 -13.91
N GLY A 170 5.45 9.45 -14.92
CA GLY A 170 4.29 8.69 -15.42
C GLY A 170 3.69 7.75 -14.38
N PHE A 171 4.53 7.02 -13.64
CA PHE A 171 4.09 6.14 -12.57
C PHE A 171 3.48 6.91 -11.40
N TYR A 172 4.02 8.09 -11.10
CA TYR A 172 3.45 8.99 -10.11
C TYR A 172 2.04 9.44 -10.49
N GLU A 173 1.83 9.85 -11.74
CA GLU A 173 0.50 10.26 -12.21
C GLU A 173 -0.51 9.10 -12.20
N ASP A 174 -0.07 7.89 -12.56
CA ASP A 174 -0.94 6.71 -12.49
C ASP A 174 -1.33 6.36 -11.04
N LEU A 175 -0.39 6.45 -10.08
CA LEU A 175 -0.68 6.16 -8.68
C LEU A 175 -1.70 7.12 -8.06
N LYS A 176 -1.72 8.40 -8.45
CA LYS A 176 -2.74 9.35 -7.97
C LYS A 176 -4.16 8.97 -8.37
N GLN A 177 -4.32 8.28 -9.50
CA GLN A 177 -5.61 7.91 -10.08
C GLN A 177 -5.92 6.42 -9.89
N ILE A 178 -5.13 5.74 -9.06
CA ILE A 178 -5.16 4.27 -8.99
C ILE A 178 -6.48 3.73 -8.45
N SER A 179 -7.16 4.47 -7.56
CA SER A 179 -8.49 4.11 -7.07
C SER A 179 -9.51 4.05 -8.21
N LEU A 180 -9.43 4.96 -9.18
CA LEU A 180 -10.26 4.93 -10.40
C LEU A 180 -9.81 3.80 -11.34
N HIS A 181 -8.51 3.61 -11.52
CA HIS A 181 -8.00 2.60 -12.43
C HIS A 181 -8.26 1.15 -11.94
N ILE A 182 -8.39 0.92 -10.63
CA ILE A 182 -8.80 -0.37 -10.07
C ILE A 182 -10.21 -0.72 -10.55
N ASP A 183 -11.11 0.25 -10.62
CA ASP A 183 -12.47 0.06 -11.12
C ASP A 183 -12.45 -0.36 -12.60
N ASP A 184 -11.71 0.39 -13.41
CA ASP A 184 -11.54 0.09 -14.84
C ASP A 184 -10.91 -1.28 -15.07
N MET A 185 -9.98 -1.71 -14.21
CA MET A 185 -9.33 -3.01 -14.31
C MET A 185 -10.35 -4.13 -14.10
N ILE A 186 -11.22 -4.02 -13.10
CA ILE A 186 -12.21 -5.07 -12.79
C ILE A 186 -13.33 -5.10 -13.84
N ASP A 187 -13.53 -4.01 -14.59
CA ASP A 187 -14.44 -3.95 -15.74
C ASP A 187 -13.92 -4.65 -17.01
N LEU A 188 -12.66 -5.12 -17.02
CA LEU A 188 -12.11 -5.89 -18.13
C LEU A 188 -12.94 -7.15 -18.40
N PRO A 189 -13.11 -7.59 -19.66
CA PRO A 189 -14.01 -8.68 -20.04
C PRO A 189 -13.86 -9.98 -19.23
N LYS A 190 -12.63 -10.32 -18.82
CA LYS A 190 -12.32 -11.51 -18.02
C LYS A 190 -12.74 -11.44 -16.56
N TYR A 191 -12.99 -10.24 -16.03
CA TYR A 191 -13.38 -10.00 -14.64
C TYR A 191 -14.84 -9.58 -14.49
N ARG A 192 -15.53 -9.22 -15.59
CA ARG A 192 -16.96 -8.88 -15.59
C ARG A 192 -17.86 -9.92 -14.94
N ILE A 193 -17.51 -11.21 -15.00
CA ILE A 193 -18.26 -12.26 -14.30
C ILE A 193 -18.29 -12.02 -12.78
N LEU A 194 -17.20 -11.50 -12.20
CA LEU A 194 -17.15 -11.11 -10.80
C LEU A 194 -18.11 -9.94 -10.54
N LEU A 195 -18.10 -8.93 -11.39
CA LEU A 195 -19.00 -7.79 -11.27
C LEU A 195 -20.45 -8.11 -11.54
N ASN A 196 -20.78 -9.16 -12.28
CA ASN A 196 -22.17 -9.53 -12.54
C ASN A 196 -22.69 -10.43 -11.42
N ASP A 197 -21.94 -11.47 -11.09
CA ASP A 197 -22.41 -12.58 -10.28
C ASP A 197 -22.13 -12.37 -8.78
N LEU A 198 -21.16 -11.51 -8.44
CA LEU A 198 -20.72 -11.31 -7.06
C LEU A 198 -20.99 -9.88 -6.57
N PRO A 199 -22.18 -9.61 -5.98
CA PRO A 199 -22.50 -8.31 -5.37
C PRO A 199 -21.48 -7.86 -4.32
N GLN A 200 -20.80 -8.80 -3.65
CA GLN A 200 -19.70 -8.49 -2.73
C GLN A 200 -18.54 -7.74 -3.37
N ILE A 201 -18.21 -8.00 -4.63
CA ILE A 201 -17.09 -7.36 -5.32
C ILE A 201 -17.44 -5.90 -5.63
N ARG A 202 -18.68 -5.65 -6.07
CA ARG A 202 -19.19 -4.29 -6.28
C ARG A 202 -19.16 -3.48 -4.99
N MET A 203 -19.61 -4.06 -3.88
CA MET A 203 -19.56 -3.41 -2.56
C MET A 203 -18.12 -3.11 -2.10
N ALA A 204 -17.16 -4.00 -2.38
CA ALA A 204 -15.76 -3.79 -2.06
C ALA A 204 -15.17 -2.60 -2.85
N ILE A 205 -15.46 -2.51 -4.14
CA ILE A 205 -15.09 -1.37 -5.00
C ILE A 205 -15.64 -0.06 -4.44
N HIS A 206 -16.93 -0.02 -4.10
CA HIS A 206 -17.52 1.18 -3.49
C HIS A 206 -16.86 1.57 -2.16
N THR A 207 -16.40 0.59 -1.39
CA THR A 207 -15.70 0.82 -0.12
C THR A 207 -14.34 1.50 -0.33
N LEU A 208 -13.66 1.26 -1.45
CA LEU A 208 -12.40 1.95 -1.81
C LEU A 208 -12.61 3.44 -2.13
N ARG A 209 -13.83 3.83 -2.53
CA ARG A 209 -14.16 5.24 -2.84
C ARG A 209 -14.46 6.09 -1.60
N ILE A 210 -14.68 5.45 -0.44
CA ILE A 210 -14.98 6.15 0.83
C ILE A 210 -13.91 7.20 1.18
N ALA A 211 -12.63 6.86 1.00
CA ALA A 211 -11.54 7.79 1.28
C ALA A 211 -11.66 9.08 0.45
N ASN A 212 -11.94 8.94 -0.85
CA ASN A 212 -12.14 10.06 -1.75
C ASN A 212 -13.41 10.87 -1.41
N ASP A 213 -14.53 10.21 -1.06
CA ASP A 213 -15.77 10.90 -0.72
C ASP A 213 -15.65 11.72 0.58
N LEU A 214 -14.89 11.20 1.55
CA LEU A 214 -14.59 11.87 2.81
C LEU A 214 -13.58 13.02 2.62
N GLU A 215 -12.54 12.83 1.80
CA GLU A 215 -11.54 13.87 1.50
C GLU A 215 -12.16 15.06 0.76
N THR A 216 -12.96 14.79 -0.28
CA THR A 216 -13.60 15.84 -1.09
C THR A 216 -14.71 16.57 -0.35
N GLY A 217 -15.16 16.03 0.80
CA GLY A 217 -16.32 16.50 1.53
C GLY A 217 -17.64 16.21 0.80
N ALA A 218 -17.63 15.34 -0.22
CA ALA A 218 -18.84 14.88 -0.89
C ALA A 218 -19.76 14.10 0.07
N SER A 219 -19.20 13.52 1.13
CA SER A 219 -19.94 12.83 2.19
C SER A 219 -19.20 12.95 3.53
N ASN A 220 -19.93 12.97 4.64
CA ASN A 220 -19.34 12.71 5.96
C ASN A 220 -19.47 11.23 6.35
N ALA A 221 -18.84 10.83 7.46
CA ALA A 221 -18.84 9.44 7.93
C ALA A 221 -20.25 8.84 8.09
N ALA A 222 -21.24 9.62 8.54
CA ALA A 222 -22.61 9.13 8.66
C ALA A 222 -23.30 8.97 7.30
N ASP A 223 -23.05 9.90 6.37
CA ASP A 223 -23.57 9.82 5.01
C ASP A 223 -23.03 8.58 4.29
N VAL A 224 -21.75 8.25 4.48
CA VAL A 224 -21.13 7.02 3.96
C VAL A 224 -21.84 5.78 4.51
N ILE A 225 -22.07 5.70 5.82
CA ILE A 225 -22.78 4.56 6.45
C ILE A 225 -24.20 4.43 5.85
N LYS A 226 -24.90 5.55 5.67
CA LYS A 226 -26.24 5.59 5.06
C LYS A 226 -26.21 5.13 3.60
N GLN A 227 -25.23 5.57 2.82
CA GLN A 227 -25.06 5.16 1.42
C GLN A 227 -24.81 3.66 1.31
N LEU A 228 -23.88 3.12 2.11
CA LEU A 228 -23.62 1.68 2.18
C LEU A 228 -24.90 0.88 2.48
N ALA A 229 -25.75 1.36 3.39
CA ALA A 229 -27.01 0.70 3.74
C ALA A 229 -28.09 0.73 2.65
N SER A 230 -27.97 1.67 1.71
CA SER A 230 -28.87 1.87 0.58
C SER A 230 -28.40 1.19 -0.71
N PHE A 231 -27.28 0.46 -0.67
CA PHE A 231 -26.79 -0.26 -1.84
C PHE A 231 -27.78 -1.31 -2.32
N ARG A 232 -28.05 -1.27 -3.62
CA ARG A 232 -29.00 -2.16 -4.30
C ARG A 232 -28.68 -3.64 -4.06
N GLU A 233 -27.40 -3.96 -3.98
CA GLU A 233 -26.85 -5.28 -3.66
C GLU A 233 -27.38 -5.83 -2.33
N LEU A 234 -27.63 -4.96 -1.36
CA LEU A 234 -28.15 -5.31 -0.04
C LEU A 234 -29.68 -5.35 -0.01
N ASP A 235 -30.37 -4.72 -0.95
CA ASP A 235 -31.83 -4.75 -1.05
C ASP A 235 -32.37 -5.98 -1.79
N ALA A 236 -31.49 -6.75 -2.44
CA ALA A 236 -31.85 -8.05 -2.98
C ALA A 236 -32.34 -9.02 -1.87
N VAL A 237 -33.21 -9.96 -2.25
CA VAL A 237 -33.58 -11.10 -1.38
C VAL A 237 -32.35 -12.02 -1.30
N LEU A 238 -31.59 -11.88 -0.22
CA LEU A 238 -30.39 -12.68 0.02
C LEU A 238 -30.79 -14.01 0.69
N PRO A 239 -30.31 -15.16 0.19
CA PRO A 239 -30.52 -16.42 0.87
C PRO A 239 -29.73 -16.44 2.19
N ALA A 240 -30.21 -17.22 3.17
CA ALA A 240 -29.63 -17.31 4.51
C ALA A 240 -28.15 -17.78 4.52
N ASN A 241 -27.71 -18.48 3.49
CA ASN A 241 -26.31 -18.90 3.32
C ASN A 241 -25.44 -17.87 2.59
N SER A 242 -25.98 -16.72 2.21
CA SER A 242 -25.23 -15.68 1.50
C SER A 242 -24.20 -15.04 2.43
N PRO A 243 -22.95 -14.84 1.98
CA PRO A 243 -21.95 -14.10 2.76
C PRO A 243 -22.39 -12.66 3.05
N LEU A 244 -23.28 -12.10 2.23
CA LEU A 244 -23.80 -10.75 2.41
C LEU A 244 -24.96 -10.64 3.40
N PHE A 245 -25.59 -11.75 3.85
CA PHE A 245 -26.79 -11.67 4.68
C PHE A 245 -26.51 -10.95 6.01
N ASN A 246 -25.50 -11.42 6.75
CA ASN A 246 -25.13 -10.79 8.02
C ASN A 246 -24.44 -9.44 7.81
N ILE A 247 -23.78 -9.23 6.67
CA ILE A 247 -23.20 -7.93 6.32
C ILE A 247 -24.31 -6.88 6.10
N LYS A 248 -25.38 -7.23 5.39
CA LYS A 248 -26.59 -6.41 5.28
C LYS A 248 -27.15 -6.06 6.66
N GLY A 249 -27.30 -7.06 7.53
CA GLY A 249 -27.75 -6.85 8.90
C GLY A 249 -26.86 -5.86 9.67
N ALA A 250 -25.55 -6.01 9.56
CA ALA A 250 -24.58 -5.13 10.22
C ALA A 250 -24.59 -3.71 9.67
N ILE A 251 -24.59 -3.53 8.35
CA ILE A 251 -24.63 -2.21 7.70
C ILE A 251 -25.96 -1.50 7.99
N LYS A 252 -27.10 -2.20 7.94
CA LYS A 252 -28.40 -1.59 8.29
C LYS A 252 -28.49 -1.25 9.77
N THR A 253 -27.88 -2.05 10.65
CA THR A 253 -27.75 -1.73 12.08
C THR A 253 -26.90 -0.49 12.29
N ALA A 254 -25.75 -0.40 11.62
CA ALA A 254 -24.86 0.75 11.61
C ALA A 254 -25.60 2.03 11.20
N ALA A 255 -26.33 1.99 10.08
CA ALA A 255 -27.10 3.11 9.60
C ALA A 255 -28.23 3.50 10.54
N LEU A 256 -28.97 2.53 11.09
CA LEU A 256 -30.01 2.80 12.07
C LEU A 256 -29.47 3.60 13.27
N PHE A 257 -28.39 3.13 13.89
CA PHE A 257 -27.83 3.80 15.05
C PHE A 257 -27.18 5.12 14.65
N SER A 258 -26.41 5.19 13.56
CA SER A 258 -25.82 6.44 13.04
C SER A 258 -26.88 7.53 12.79
N GLU A 259 -27.96 7.21 12.09
CA GLU A 259 -29.03 8.17 11.77
C GLU A 259 -29.80 8.61 13.03
N SER A 260 -29.90 7.72 14.04
CA SER A 260 -30.63 8.00 15.29
C SER A 260 -30.00 9.10 16.16
N ILE A 261 -28.72 9.42 15.93
CA ILE A 261 -27.90 10.36 16.70
C ILE A 261 -27.24 11.44 15.83
N ARG A 262 -27.81 11.74 14.65
CA ARG A 262 -27.36 12.86 13.80
C ARG A 262 -27.51 14.21 14.51
N SER A 263 -26.72 15.19 14.09
CA SER A 263 -26.79 16.57 14.56
C SER A 263 -26.76 17.51 13.35
N ASP A 264 -27.32 18.71 13.50
CA ASP A 264 -27.27 19.74 12.47
C ASP A 264 -25.91 20.48 12.47
N ASP A 265 -25.31 20.64 13.65
CA ASP A 265 -24.05 21.37 13.84
C ASP A 265 -22.79 20.48 13.69
N ASN A 266 -22.97 19.16 13.76
CA ASN A 266 -21.90 18.16 13.81
C ASN A 266 -22.31 16.89 13.06
N VAL A 267 -21.37 15.98 12.77
CA VAL A 267 -21.70 14.71 12.10
C VAL A 267 -22.67 13.87 12.96
N TRP A 268 -22.42 13.81 14.26
CA TRP A 268 -23.31 13.24 15.29
C TRP A 268 -23.41 14.16 16.50
N ILE A 269 -24.33 13.89 17.41
CA ILE A 269 -24.49 14.62 18.68
C ILE A 269 -23.18 14.69 19.49
N GLY A 270 -22.99 15.78 20.24
CA GLY A 270 -21.77 16.03 21.00
C GLY A 270 -21.63 15.22 22.29
N GLY A 271 -20.44 15.25 22.91
CA GLY A 271 -20.15 14.52 24.16
C GLY A 271 -21.10 14.87 25.32
N ASP A 272 -21.50 16.13 25.43
CA ASP A 272 -22.47 16.57 26.45
C ASP A 272 -23.88 16.02 26.18
N GLU A 273 -24.28 15.91 24.92
CA GLU A 273 -25.56 15.35 24.50
C GLU A 273 -25.61 13.84 24.74
N PHE A 274 -24.54 13.13 24.40
CA PHE A 274 -24.37 11.72 24.77
C PHE A 274 -24.36 11.52 26.28
N LYS A 275 -23.65 12.34 27.04
CA LYS A 275 -23.66 12.27 28.51
C LYS A 275 -25.07 12.48 29.05
N LYS A 276 -25.84 13.43 28.50
CA LYS A 276 -27.26 13.63 28.86
C LYS A 276 -28.11 12.41 28.52
N LEU A 277 -27.92 11.80 27.35
CA LEU A 277 -28.60 10.58 26.92
C LEU A 277 -28.29 9.40 27.86
N LEU A 278 -27.02 9.12 28.11
CA LEU A 278 -26.56 7.94 28.85
C LEU A 278 -26.76 8.04 30.37
N SER A 279 -26.57 9.24 30.95
CA SER A 279 -26.71 9.44 32.41
C SER A 279 -28.15 9.59 32.88
N ASN A 280 -29.09 9.64 31.94
CA ASN A 280 -30.49 9.75 32.25
C ASN A 280 -31.18 8.50 31.75
N ASP A 281 -31.39 7.56 32.68
CA ASP A 281 -32.11 6.33 32.39
C ASP A 281 -33.34 6.69 31.58
N THR A 282 -34.19 7.62 32.05
CA THR A 282 -35.43 8.13 31.43
C THR A 282 -35.35 8.55 29.99
N LEU A 283 -34.22 9.08 29.57
CA LEU A 283 -34.03 9.49 28.20
C LEU A 283 -33.56 8.31 27.34
N PHE A 284 -32.69 7.47 27.91
CA PHE A 284 -32.00 6.40 27.21
C PHE A 284 -32.92 5.28 26.70
N SER A 285 -33.84 4.79 27.51
CA SER A 285 -34.88 3.86 27.06
C SER A 285 -35.95 4.41 26.16
N ILE A 286 -36.32 5.69 26.23
CA ILE A 286 -37.19 6.24 25.19
C ILE A 286 -36.46 6.10 23.86
N TYR A 287 -35.19 6.52 23.84
CA TYR A 287 -34.32 6.36 22.69
C TYR A 287 -34.20 4.89 22.24
N LEU A 288 -33.95 3.94 23.16
CA LEU A 288 -33.92 2.51 22.82
C LEU A 288 -35.27 2.03 22.27
N GLY A 289 -36.38 2.53 22.81
CA GLY A 289 -37.71 2.26 22.31
C GLY A 289 -37.93 2.66 20.86
N LEU A 290 -37.55 3.90 20.54
CA LEU A 290 -37.68 4.45 19.19
C LEU A 290 -36.79 3.70 18.20
N THR A 291 -35.54 3.44 18.56
CA THR A 291 -34.57 2.70 17.72
C THR A 291 -34.94 1.23 17.55
N ARG A 292 -35.40 0.55 18.60
CA ARG A 292 -35.94 -0.82 18.54
C ARG A 292 -37.16 -0.90 17.63
N GLN A 293 -38.04 0.11 17.65
CA GLN A 293 -39.19 0.17 16.75
C GLN A 293 -38.75 0.40 15.28
N LEU A 294 -37.76 1.26 15.02
CA LEU A 294 -37.19 1.40 13.68
C LEU A 294 -36.53 0.11 13.17
N ALA A 295 -35.80 -0.61 14.04
CA ALA A 295 -35.20 -1.89 13.70
C ALA A 295 -36.25 -2.90 13.22
N LYS A 296 -37.43 -2.90 13.86
CA LYS A 296 -38.58 -3.73 13.45
C LYS A 296 -39.15 -3.29 12.10
N THR A 297 -39.34 -1.98 11.90
CA THR A 297 -39.90 -1.43 10.65
C THR A 297 -38.97 -1.65 9.45
N GLN A 298 -37.66 -1.61 9.66
CA GLN A 298 -36.64 -1.83 8.62
C GLN A 298 -36.32 -3.31 8.37
N ASP A 299 -36.97 -4.24 9.10
CA ASP A 299 -36.78 -5.70 8.99
C ASP A 299 -35.31 -6.14 9.03
N ILE A 300 -34.54 -5.56 9.97
CA ILE A 300 -33.11 -5.86 10.11
C ILE A 300 -32.94 -7.21 10.79
N SER A 301 -32.28 -8.16 10.12
CA SER A 301 -32.13 -9.53 10.59
C SER A 301 -30.73 -10.11 10.38
N PHE A 302 -30.43 -11.18 11.13
CA PHE A 302 -29.16 -11.91 11.11
C PHE A 302 -29.43 -13.42 11.06
N VAL A 303 -28.57 -14.18 10.40
CA VAL A 303 -28.64 -15.64 10.27
C VAL A 303 -27.51 -16.30 11.06
N ASP A 304 -27.83 -17.16 12.01
CA ASP A 304 -26.83 -17.87 12.83
C ASP A 304 -26.15 -19.03 12.09
N LYS A 305 -25.15 -19.65 12.74
CA LYS A 305 -24.43 -20.81 12.20
C LYS A 305 -25.36 -22.01 11.90
N GLY A 306 -26.52 -22.08 12.55
CA GLY A 306 -27.55 -23.11 12.32
C GLY A 306 -28.56 -22.73 11.24
N GLY A 307 -28.44 -21.54 10.62
CA GLY A 307 -29.37 -21.03 9.62
C GLY A 307 -30.62 -20.35 10.17
N VAL A 308 -30.71 -20.13 11.50
CA VAL A 308 -31.87 -19.49 12.13
C VAL A 308 -31.77 -17.97 11.95
N ILE A 309 -32.82 -17.39 11.38
CA ILE A 309 -32.93 -15.95 11.19
C ILE A 309 -33.51 -15.30 12.46
N THR A 310 -32.76 -14.36 13.02
CA THR A 310 -33.13 -13.59 14.21
C THR A 310 -33.19 -12.10 13.86
N GLN A 311 -34.27 -11.45 14.29
CA GLN A 311 -34.53 -10.03 14.05
C GLN A 311 -33.79 -9.16 15.08
N LEU A 312 -33.20 -8.04 14.64
CA LEU A 312 -32.44 -7.12 15.49
C LEU A 312 -33.25 -6.62 16.68
N TYR A 313 -34.54 -6.28 16.48
CA TYR A 313 -35.37 -5.79 17.58
C TYR A 313 -35.51 -6.84 18.71
N LYS A 314 -35.52 -8.15 18.39
CA LYS A 314 -35.54 -9.22 19.39
C LYS A 314 -34.22 -9.32 20.14
N LEU A 315 -33.11 -9.05 19.45
CA LEU A 315 -31.77 -9.02 20.05
C LEU A 315 -31.64 -7.84 21.03
N ILE A 316 -32.16 -6.66 20.65
CA ILE A 316 -32.25 -5.48 21.52
C ILE A 316 -33.14 -5.77 22.74
N ASP A 317 -34.28 -6.45 22.57
CA ASP A 317 -35.16 -6.84 23.68
C ASP A 317 -34.48 -7.82 24.65
N SER A 318 -33.59 -8.68 24.14
CA SER A 318 -32.87 -9.68 24.93
C SER A 318 -31.58 -9.18 25.58
N SER A 319 -31.05 -8.03 25.16
CA SER A 319 -29.83 -7.46 25.72
C SER A 319 -30.10 -6.71 27.02
N SER A 320 -29.11 -6.69 27.91
CA SER A 320 -29.22 -5.95 29.16
C SER A 320 -29.16 -4.44 28.89
N PHE A 321 -29.88 -3.67 29.71
CA PHE A 321 -29.85 -2.21 29.66
C PHE A 321 -28.43 -1.64 29.68
N PHE A 322 -27.58 -2.20 30.55
CA PHE A 322 -26.17 -1.83 30.66
C PHE A 322 -25.36 -2.12 29.39
N MET A 323 -25.59 -3.27 28.74
CA MET A 323 -24.91 -3.59 27.47
C MET A 323 -25.27 -2.57 26.37
N ASN A 324 -26.54 -2.17 26.28
CA ASN A 324 -26.97 -1.13 25.33
C ASN A 324 -26.36 0.24 25.67
N GLN A 325 -26.20 0.58 26.96
CA GLN A 325 -25.56 1.83 27.38
C GLN A 325 -24.06 1.83 27.02
N GLN A 326 -23.34 0.75 27.33
CA GLN A 326 -21.93 0.61 27.01
C GLN A 326 -21.68 0.74 25.51
N MET A 327 -22.57 0.16 24.70
CA MET A 327 -22.55 0.27 23.24
C MET A 327 -22.63 1.73 22.77
N LEU A 328 -23.57 2.52 23.28
CA LEU A 328 -23.65 3.94 22.90
C LEU A 328 -22.54 4.81 23.51
N GLN A 329 -21.91 4.37 24.60
CA GLN A 329 -20.81 5.09 25.23
C GLN A 329 -19.53 5.05 24.40
N GLU A 330 -19.21 3.91 23.79
CA GLU A 330 -18.08 3.80 22.87
C GLU A 330 -18.34 4.58 21.58
N LEU A 331 -19.59 4.56 21.07
CA LEU A 331 -20.00 5.41 19.96
C LEU A 331 -19.84 6.90 20.27
N SER A 332 -20.15 7.33 21.49
CA SER A 332 -19.92 8.71 21.91
C SER A 332 -18.45 9.11 21.84
N SER A 333 -17.55 8.23 22.29
CA SER A 333 -16.11 8.48 22.24
C SER A 333 -15.61 8.61 20.80
N LEU A 334 -16.00 7.67 19.92
CA LEU A 334 -15.56 7.67 18.53
C LEU A 334 -16.19 8.80 17.71
N GLY A 335 -17.50 9.02 17.85
CA GLY A 335 -18.20 10.14 17.21
C GLY A 335 -17.67 11.50 17.66
N GLY A 336 -17.27 11.63 18.92
CA GLY A 336 -16.59 12.82 19.43
C GLY A 336 -15.24 13.08 18.74
N LYS A 337 -14.45 12.03 18.47
CA LYS A 337 -13.20 12.17 17.70
C LYS A 337 -13.45 12.60 16.26
N VAL A 338 -14.50 12.08 15.61
CA VAL A 338 -14.88 12.50 14.25
C VAL A 338 -15.30 13.97 14.24
N ASN A 339 -16.19 14.39 15.14
CA ASN A 339 -16.61 15.79 15.24
C ASN A 339 -15.42 16.72 15.50
N HIS A 340 -14.50 16.32 16.38
CA HIS A 340 -13.28 17.08 16.63
C HIS A 340 -12.39 17.20 15.39
N SER A 341 -12.20 16.10 14.66
CA SER A 341 -11.42 16.09 13.42
C SER A 341 -12.05 16.97 12.33
N VAL A 342 -13.37 16.95 12.17
CA VAL A 342 -14.10 17.85 11.25
C VAL A 342 -13.93 19.32 11.66
N ALA A 343 -14.06 19.62 12.96
CA ALA A 343 -13.86 20.97 13.47
C ALA A 343 -12.42 21.47 13.23
N ASP A 344 -11.43 20.61 13.46
CA ASP A 344 -10.01 20.92 13.23
C ASP A 344 -9.72 21.15 11.72
N ILE A 345 -10.26 20.31 10.84
CA ILE A 345 -10.19 20.52 9.38
C ILE A 345 -10.80 21.87 8.99
N ASN A 346 -11.99 22.20 9.48
CA ASN A 346 -12.65 23.47 9.17
C ASN A 346 -11.83 24.67 9.66
N LEU A 347 -11.25 24.59 10.86
CA LEU A 347 -10.37 25.64 11.41
C LEU A 347 -9.10 25.81 10.58
N LYS A 348 -8.40 24.70 10.26
CA LYS A 348 -7.18 24.72 9.45
C LYS A 348 -7.43 25.16 8.03
N LYS A 349 -8.58 24.80 7.45
CA LYS A 349 -9.03 25.27 6.13
C LYS A 349 -9.19 26.78 6.11
N ASN A 350 -9.86 27.36 7.11
CA ASN A 350 -10.05 28.80 7.21
C ASN A 350 -8.74 29.57 7.45
N ASN A 351 -7.76 28.93 8.11
CA ASN A 351 -6.46 29.52 8.39
C ASN A 351 -5.39 29.21 7.33
N GLY A 352 -5.72 28.50 6.25
CA GLY A 352 -4.77 28.14 5.17
C GLY A 352 -3.69 27.13 5.55
N HIS A 353 -3.89 26.37 6.62
CA HIS A 353 -2.93 25.37 7.16
C HIS A 353 -3.41 23.92 7.01
N LEU A 354 -4.45 23.69 6.21
CA LEU A 354 -4.99 22.35 5.99
C LEU A 354 -3.99 21.48 5.22
N SER A 355 -3.78 20.25 5.70
CA SER A 355 -2.88 19.27 5.12
C SER A 355 -3.60 17.95 4.81
N ASN A 356 -3.01 17.13 3.93
CA ASN A 356 -3.53 15.79 3.61
C ASN A 356 -3.50 14.85 4.81
N GLU A 357 -2.61 15.09 5.77
CA GLU A 357 -2.55 14.37 7.04
C GLU A 357 -3.82 14.58 7.89
N ASP A 358 -4.44 15.76 7.81
CA ASP A 358 -5.70 16.04 8.50
C ASP A 358 -6.84 15.19 7.92
N TYR A 359 -6.90 15.07 6.59
CA TYR A 359 -7.87 14.21 5.91
C TYR A 359 -7.62 12.71 6.18
N TYR A 360 -6.37 12.26 6.14
CA TYR A 360 -6.03 10.87 6.48
C TYR A 360 -6.49 10.50 7.89
N ASN A 361 -6.24 11.38 8.87
CA ASN A 361 -6.67 11.17 10.24
C ASN A 361 -8.20 11.19 10.36
N TYR A 362 -8.88 12.12 9.68
CA TYR A 362 -10.34 12.15 9.61
C TYR A 362 -10.93 10.86 9.03
N ILE A 363 -10.40 10.39 7.90
CA ILE A 363 -10.82 9.14 7.27
C ILE A 363 -10.57 7.97 8.22
N ASN A 364 -9.40 7.91 8.87
CA ASN A 364 -9.07 6.81 9.77
C ASN A 364 -10.02 6.75 10.98
N VAL A 365 -10.30 7.89 11.63
CA VAL A 365 -11.27 7.95 12.74
C VAL A 365 -12.69 7.65 12.25
N SER A 366 -13.05 8.05 11.04
CA SER A 366 -14.33 7.70 10.41
C SER A 366 -14.45 6.19 10.16
N LEU A 367 -13.39 5.55 9.68
CA LEU A 367 -13.31 4.10 9.51
C LEU A 367 -13.34 3.37 10.87
N ASP A 368 -12.80 3.94 11.94
CA ASP A 368 -12.93 3.38 13.29
C ASP A 368 -14.38 3.42 13.78
N VAL A 369 -15.14 4.49 13.46
CA VAL A 369 -16.59 4.54 13.74
C VAL A 369 -17.34 3.50 12.90
N ILE A 370 -17.02 3.36 11.62
CA ILE A 370 -17.64 2.35 10.73
C ILE A 370 -17.33 0.93 11.24
N ASP A 371 -16.09 0.64 11.61
CA ASP A 371 -15.69 -0.61 12.24
C ASP A 371 -16.50 -0.87 13.51
N TYR A 372 -16.57 0.14 14.37
CA TYR A 372 -17.32 0.04 15.60
C TYR A 372 -18.80 -0.25 15.34
N PHE A 373 -19.41 0.43 14.37
CA PHE A 373 -20.78 0.18 13.98
C PHE A 373 -20.99 -1.21 13.38
N PHE A 374 -20.03 -1.74 12.63
CA PHE A 374 -20.11 -3.13 12.18
C PHE A 374 -19.98 -4.12 13.35
N ARG A 375 -19.11 -3.79 14.31
CA ARG A 375 -18.92 -4.55 15.56
C ARG A 375 -20.04 -4.36 16.56
N ILE A 376 -20.91 -3.37 16.39
CA ILE A 376 -22.07 -3.13 17.26
C ILE A 376 -23.01 -4.33 17.28
N THR A 377 -22.91 -5.18 16.25
CA THR A 377 -23.64 -6.45 16.17
C THR A 377 -23.01 -7.58 16.98
N LYS A 378 -21.71 -7.52 17.31
CA LYS A 378 -20.96 -8.57 18.02
C LYS A 378 -21.55 -8.95 19.38
N PRO A 379 -21.99 -8.00 20.24
CA PRO A 379 -22.66 -8.35 21.50
C PRO A 379 -23.93 -9.18 21.29
N TYR A 380 -24.57 -9.06 20.12
CA TYR A 380 -25.76 -9.81 19.76
C TYR A 380 -25.45 -11.06 18.93
N ARG A 381 -24.36 -11.05 18.14
CA ARG A 381 -23.95 -12.08 17.17
C ARG A 381 -22.43 -12.07 16.93
N SER A 382 -21.71 -12.97 17.60
CA SER A 382 -20.24 -13.05 17.54
C SER A 382 -19.66 -13.63 16.24
N ASP A 383 -20.48 -14.23 15.40
CA ASP A 383 -20.11 -14.88 14.13
C ASP A 383 -20.11 -13.92 12.92
N VAL A 384 -20.44 -12.65 13.14
CA VAL A 384 -20.38 -11.59 12.12
C VAL A 384 -18.97 -11.01 12.07
N LEU A 385 -18.25 -11.25 10.97
CA LEU A 385 -16.91 -10.70 10.70
C LEU A 385 -16.93 -9.93 9.37
N PRO A 386 -17.00 -8.58 9.38
CA PRO A 386 -16.90 -7.75 8.19
C PRO A 386 -15.45 -7.40 7.82
N ASP A 387 -14.48 -8.14 8.36
CA ASP A 387 -13.07 -7.73 8.42
C ASP A 387 -12.47 -7.43 7.04
N THR A 388 -12.87 -8.14 5.98
CA THR A 388 -12.29 -7.96 4.63
C THR A 388 -12.67 -6.62 3.97
N TYR A 389 -13.89 -6.12 4.14
CA TYR A 389 -14.31 -4.85 3.51
C TYR A 389 -13.69 -3.65 4.21
N LEU A 390 -13.67 -3.69 5.54
CA LEU A 390 -13.03 -2.66 6.33
C LEU A 390 -11.52 -2.65 6.07
N GLN A 391 -10.89 -3.82 5.93
CA GLN A 391 -9.48 -3.90 5.55
C GLN A 391 -9.23 -3.23 4.19
N LEU A 392 -10.06 -3.50 3.18
CA LEU A 392 -9.96 -2.83 1.88
C LEU A 392 -10.11 -1.30 2.00
N ALA A 393 -11.04 -0.81 2.82
CA ALA A 393 -11.16 0.63 3.09
C ALA A 393 -9.90 1.21 3.76
N ARG A 394 -9.31 0.47 4.71
CA ARG A 394 -8.07 0.87 5.39
C ARG A 394 -6.86 0.82 4.47
N ASP A 395 -6.79 -0.16 3.58
CA ASP A 395 -5.77 -0.25 2.53
C ASP A 395 -5.93 0.92 1.56
N GLY A 396 -7.16 1.31 1.20
CA GLY A 396 -7.43 2.50 0.41
C GLY A 396 -6.99 3.81 1.10
N ASN A 397 -7.21 3.95 2.40
CA ASN A 397 -6.71 5.11 3.16
C ASN A 397 -5.18 5.09 3.36
N SER A 398 -4.58 3.90 3.48
CA SER A 398 -3.11 3.74 3.55
C SER A 398 -2.48 4.13 2.21
N LEU A 399 -3.09 3.72 1.10
CA LEU A 399 -2.68 4.11 -0.23
C LEU A 399 -2.75 5.63 -0.43
N TYR A 400 -3.84 6.26 0.03
CA TYR A 400 -3.95 7.73 0.05
C TYR A 400 -2.77 8.38 0.79
N ARG A 401 -2.46 7.88 2.01
CA ARG A 401 -1.30 8.34 2.79
C ARG A 401 0.00 8.17 2.06
N ASP A 402 0.25 7.00 1.53
CA ASP A 402 1.53 6.66 0.93
C ASP A 402 1.76 7.47 -0.36
N ILE A 403 0.70 7.83 -1.09
CA ILE A 403 0.77 8.74 -2.22
C ILE A 403 1.16 10.16 -1.79
N TYR A 404 0.50 10.76 -0.80
CA TYR A 404 0.81 12.16 -0.42
C TYR A 404 2.08 12.30 0.42
N THR A 405 2.46 11.26 1.17
CA THR A 405 3.73 11.22 1.91
C THR A 405 4.91 10.78 1.04
N THR A 406 4.68 10.52 -0.25
CA THR A 406 5.69 10.15 -1.24
C THR A 406 6.41 8.83 -0.93
N HIS A 407 5.69 7.85 -0.36
CA HIS A 407 6.15 6.48 -0.11
C HIS A 407 5.60 5.53 -1.18
N TYR A 408 5.98 5.72 -2.43
CA TYR A 408 5.40 5.06 -3.60
C TYR A 408 5.65 3.55 -3.64
N THR A 409 6.72 3.07 -3.02
CA THR A 409 6.92 1.62 -2.85
C THR A 409 5.83 1.01 -1.98
N GLN A 410 5.42 1.70 -0.91
CA GLN A 410 4.32 1.25 -0.05
C GLN A 410 2.98 1.42 -0.76
N GLY A 411 2.75 2.55 -1.44
CA GLY A 411 1.57 2.72 -2.30
C GLY A 411 1.42 1.62 -3.36
N ALA A 412 2.52 1.21 -4.00
CA ALA A 412 2.50 0.08 -4.93
C ALA A 412 2.13 -1.25 -4.23
N ASN A 413 2.59 -1.49 -2.99
CA ASN A 413 2.18 -2.66 -2.21
C ASN A 413 0.69 -2.60 -1.84
N ASP A 414 0.18 -1.45 -1.43
CA ASP A 414 -1.23 -1.27 -1.06
C ASP A 414 -2.16 -1.60 -2.23
N VAL A 415 -1.81 -1.18 -3.44
CA VAL A 415 -2.55 -1.55 -4.66
C VAL A 415 -2.58 -3.08 -4.84
N LEU A 416 -1.45 -3.76 -4.64
CA LEU A 416 -1.39 -5.23 -4.76
C LEU A 416 -2.18 -5.94 -3.65
N ASN A 417 -2.20 -5.37 -2.44
CA ASN A 417 -2.99 -5.87 -1.32
C ASN A 417 -4.49 -5.72 -1.60
N ILE A 418 -4.92 -4.57 -2.13
CA ILE A 418 -6.31 -4.33 -2.54
C ILE A 418 -6.75 -5.35 -3.60
N LEU A 419 -5.96 -5.55 -4.66
CA LEU A 419 -6.26 -6.54 -5.71
C LEU A 419 -6.35 -7.97 -5.14
N SER A 420 -5.47 -8.32 -4.21
CA SER A 420 -5.47 -9.62 -3.54
C SER A 420 -6.71 -9.79 -2.64
N GLY A 421 -7.12 -8.73 -1.94
CA GLY A 421 -8.34 -8.71 -1.13
C GLY A 421 -9.59 -8.88 -1.97
N ILE A 422 -9.65 -8.23 -3.14
CA ILE A 422 -10.74 -8.42 -4.13
C ILE A 422 -10.77 -9.88 -4.62
N ALA A 423 -9.62 -10.47 -4.94
CA ALA A 423 -9.55 -11.87 -5.35
C ALA A 423 -10.00 -12.83 -4.22
N ALA A 424 -9.71 -12.51 -2.95
CA ALA A 424 -10.12 -13.31 -1.80
C ALA A 424 -11.65 -13.35 -1.62
N LEU A 425 -12.35 -12.26 -1.93
CA LEU A 425 -13.82 -12.17 -1.85
C LEU A 425 -14.56 -13.09 -2.83
N THR A 426 -13.87 -13.66 -3.82
CA THR A 426 -14.44 -14.64 -4.75
C THR A 426 -14.68 -16.02 -4.12
N GLY A 427 -14.07 -16.30 -2.95
CA GLY A 427 -14.16 -17.58 -2.26
C GLY A 427 -13.51 -18.74 -3.04
N GLU A 428 -14.02 -19.95 -2.85
CA GLU A 428 -13.51 -21.19 -3.47
C GLU A 428 -14.42 -21.76 -4.57
N ALA A 429 -15.41 -20.99 -5.02
CA ALA A 429 -16.34 -21.45 -6.05
C ALA A 429 -15.63 -21.64 -7.40
N LYS A 430 -15.79 -22.84 -7.99
CA LYS A 430 -15.17 -23.20 -9.28
C LYS A 430 -15.50 -22.23 -10.41
N SER A 431 -16.71 -21.66 -10.41
CA SER A 431 -17.17 -20.69 -11.42
C SER A 431 -16.30 -19.44 -11.54
N TYR A 432 -15.64 -19.04 -10.44
CA TYR A 432 -14.82 -17.81 -10.40
C TYR A 432 -13.31 -18.09 -10.36
N LYS A 433 -12.92 -19.38 -10.31
CA LYS A 433 -11.51 -19.79 -10.21
C LYS A 433 -10.64 -19.14 -11.29
N ASN A 434 -11.11 -19.10 -12.53
CA ASN A 434 -10.34 -18.52 -13.64
C ASN A 434 -10.07 -17.02 -13.44
N ALA A 435 -11.06 -16.27 -12.95
CA ALA A 435 -10.92 -14.85 -12.68
C ALA A 435 -10.01 -14.60 -11.46
N LYS A 436 -10.23 -15.33 -10.35
CA LYS A 436 -9.37 -15.33 -9.15
C LYS A 436 -7.90 -15.64 -9.49
N ASP A 437 -7.67 -16.74 -10.21
CA ASP A 437 -6.33 -17.17 -10.63
C ASP A 437 -5.67 -16.14 -11.56
N SER A 438 -6.47 -15.45 -12.40
CA SER A 438 -5.96 -14.40 -13.29
C SER A 438 -5.50 -13.17 -12.50
N ILE A 439 -6.29 -12.69 -11.52
CA ILE A 439 -5.89 -11.58 -10.65
C ILE A 439 -4.62 -11.96 -9.85
N ASN A 440 -4.60 -13.14 -9.22
CA ASN A 440 -3.46 -13.57 -8.43
C ASN A 440 -2.18 -13.72 -9.26
N LYS A 441 -2.28 -14.32 -10.46
CA LYS A 441 -1.14 -14.41 -11.40
C LYS A 441 -0.68 -13.05 -11.88
N PHE A 442 -1.61 -12.11 -12.09
CA PHE A 442 -1.27 -10.74 -12.44
C PHE A 442 -0.50 -10.07 -11.30
N VAL A 443 -1.02 -10.12 -10.06
CA VAL A 443 -0.38 -9.59 -8.85
C VAL A 443 1.05 -10.15 -8.68
N GLU A 444 1.22 -11.48 -8.80
CA GLU A 444 2.52 -12.13 -8.69
C GLU A 444 3.52 -11.62 -9.74
N LYS A 445 3.08 -11.48 -11.00
CA LYS A 445 3.95 -11.09 -12.11
C LYS A 445 4.23 -9.59 -12.17
N VAL A 446 3.29 -8.75 -11.74
CA VAL A 446 3.45 -7.28 -11.77
C VAL A 446 4.28 -6.79 -10.59
N LYS A 447 4.22 -7.46 -9.44
CA LYS A 447 4.92 -7.09 -8.20
C LYS A 447 6.38 -6.66 -8.41
N PRO A 448 7.27 -7.41 -9.10
CA PRO A 448 8.66 -6.97 -9.29
C PRO A 448 8.77 -5.66 -10.08
N TYR A 449 7.87 -5.40 -11.04
CA TYR A 449 7.88 -4.17 -11.84
C TYR A 449 7.29 -2.99 -11.08
N ALA A 450 6.18 -3.19 -10.36
CA ALA A 450 5.54 -2.17 -9.54
C ALA A 450 6.46 -1.72 -8.39
N LEU A 451 7.11 -2.67 -7.71
CA LEU A 451 8.09 -2.36 -6.66
C LEU A 451 9.33 -1.68 -7.20
N PHE A 452 9.82 -2.08 -8.36
CA PHE A 452 10.92 -1.37 -9.02
C PHE A 452 10.57 0.10 -9.26
N MET A 453 9.39 0.35 -9.85
CA MET A 453 8.93 1.70 -10.12
C MET A 453 8.72 2.49 -8.84
N GLY A 454 8.09 1.92 -7.82
CA GLY A 454 7.94 2.55 -6.50
C GLY A 454 9.28 2.97 -5.90
N ASN A 455 10.26 2.05 -5.88
CA ASN A 455 11.60 2.34 -5.38
C ASN A 455 12.32 3.42 -6.21
N MET A 456 12.10 3.43 -7.53
CA MET A 456 12.65 4.45 -8.43
C MET A 456 12.06 5.85 -8.16
N VAL A 457 10.78 5.92 -7.79
CA VAL A 457 10.11 7.17 -7.45
C VAL A 457 10.48 7.66 -6.05
N ASP A 458 10.71 6.74 -5.10
CA ASP A 458 11.14 7.07 -3.74
C ASP A 458 12.58 7.58 -3.67
N ALA A 459 13.44 7.15 -4.61
CA ALA A 459 14.85 7.54 -4.66
C ALA A 459 15.01 9.06 -4.89
N LYS A 460 15.70 9.74 -3.96
CA LYS A 460 15.91 11.19 -3.92
C LYS A 460 17.25 11.63 -4.51
N GLY A 461 18.19 10.69 -4.73
CA GLY A 461 19.54 10.98 -5.24
C GLY A 461 20.13 9.89 -6.14
N GLU A 462 21.24 10.21 -6.82
CA GLU A 462 21.92 9.32 -7.78
C GLU A 462 22.36 7.98 -7.16
N GLU A 463 22.80 8.00 -5.89
CA GLU A 463 23.21 6.80 -5.16
C GLU A 463 22.03 5.84 -4.90
N GLU A 464 20.89 6.37 -4.44
CA GLU A 464 19.67 5.58 -4.21
C GLU A 464 19.12 5.03 -5.54
N VAL A 465 19.07 5.84 -6.60
CA VAL A 465 18.68 5.39 -7.95
C VAL A 465 19.60 4.26 -8.44
N SER A 466 20.91 4.38 -8.21
CA SER A 466 21.89 3.34 -8.56
C SER A 466 21.63 2.05 -7.77
N ALA A 467 21.35 2.12 -6.47
CA ALA A 467 21.06 0.96 -5.64
C ALA A 467 19.76 0.24 -6.07
N VAL A 468 18.72 1.00 -6.41
CA VAL A 468 17.47 0.45 -6.95
C VAL A 468 17.71 -0.28 -8.26
N LEU A 469 18.50 0.30 -9.17
CA LEU A 469 18.90 -0.37 -10.40
C LEU A 469 19.66 -1.67 -10.09
N GLU A 470 20.67 -1.64 -9.22
CA GLU A 470 21.47 -2.83 -8.85
C GLU A 470 20.62 -4.02 -8.37
N ASN A 471 19.53 -3.76 -7.65
CA ASN A 471 18.66 -4.79 -7.08
C ASN A 471 17.78 -5.53 -8.12
N VAL A 472 17.43 -4.90 -9.25
CA VAL A 472 16.64 -5.54 -10.33
C VAL A 472 17.49 -6.00 -11.51
N ILE A 473 18.77 -5.65 -11.48
CA ILE A 473 19.77 -5.93 -12.49
C ILE A 473 20.11 -7.45 -12.45
N LEU A 474 19.30 -8.23 -13.15
CA LEU A 474 19.70 -9.54 -13.67
C LEU A 474 20.32 -9.38 -15.05
N PRO A 475 21.39 -10.14 -15.42
CA PRO A 475 22.24 -9.65 -16.48
C PRO A 475 21.76 -9.70 -17.94
N VAL A 476 22.19 -8.74 -18.77
CA VAL A 476 21.94 -8.60 -20.23
C VAL A 476 23.21 -8.06 -20.95
N GLY A 477 23.42 -8.05 -22.28
CA GLY A 477 22.64 -8.36 -23.47
C GLY A 477 23.48 -8.08 -24.74
N SER A 478 24.54 -7.28 -24.66
CA SER A 478 25.62 -7.16 -25.66
C SER A 478 26.42 -8.45 -25.89
N SER A 479 26.50 -9.33 -24.88
CA SER A 479 26.99 -10.71 -25.05
C SER A 479 26.22 -11.50 -26.11
N SER A 480 24.96 -11.13 -26.39
CA SER A 480 24.16 -11.78 -27.42
C SER A 480 24.69 -11.55 -28.84
N ILE A 481 25.47 -10.49 -29.08
CA ILE A 481 26.11 -10.24 -30.38
C ILE A 481 26.96 -11.46 -30.78
N LYS A 482 27.71 -12.03 -29.83
CA LYS A 482 28.53 -13.25 -30.04
C LYS A 482 27.69 -14.48 -30.35
N LYS A 483 26.43 -14.52 -29.91
CA LYS A 483 25.50 -15.63 -30.11
C LYS A 483 24.79 -15.59 -31.46
N PHE A 484 24.76 -14.43 -32.11
CA PHE A 484 24.12 -14.24 -33.42
C PHE A 484 25.11 -13.76 -34.49
N THR A 485 26.35 -14.25 -34.45
CA THR A 485 27.44 -13.80 -35.35
C THR A 485 27.95 -14.91 -36.28
N LYS A 486 28.42 -14.51 -37.46
CA LYS A 486 29.28 -15.30 -38.35
C LYS A 486 30.75 -15.16 -37.96
N ASN A 487 31.15 -14.00 -37.44
CA ASN A 487 32.49 -13.71 -36.94
C ASN A 487 32.40 -12.48 -36.03
N ASN A 488 32.90 -12.57 -34.80
CA ASN A 488 32.97 -11.46 -33.87
C ASN A 488 34.36 -11.34 -33.24
N LEU A 489 34.95 -10.15 -33.28
CA LEU A 489 36.16 -9.77 -32.59
C LEU A 489 35.85 -8.54 -31.73
N SER A 490 36.15 -8.59 -30.43
CA SER A 490 35.80 -7.53 -29.49
C SER A 490 36.86 -7.33 -28.42
N VAL A 491 37.05 -6.08 -27.98
CA VAL A 491 37.68 -5.83 -26.69
C VAL A 491 36.65 -6.18 -25.62
N GLN A 492 37.01 -7.13 -24.78
CA GLN A 492 36.12 -7.86 -23.90
C GLN A 492 36.58 -7.77 -22.46
N SER A 493 35.63 -7.72 -21.53
CA SER A 493 35.89 -7.91 -20.12
C SER A 493 35.00 -8.99 -19.51
N TYR A 494 35.51 -9.66 -18.50
CA TYR A 494 34.77 -10.60 -17.68
C TYR A 494 34.90 -10.21 -16.21
N LEU A 495 33.75 -9.97 -15.58
CA LEU A 495 33.64 -9.62 -14.16
C LEU A 495 32.80 -10.66 -13.41
N GLY A 496 33.36 -11.35 -12.43
CA GLY A 496 32.65 -12.38 -11.67
C GLY A 496 33.51 -13.11 -10.66
N ALA A 497 33.26 -14.40 -10.47
CA ALA A 497 34.00 -15.25 -9.55
C ALA A 497 34.86 -16.27 -10.29
N TYR A 498 36.01 -16.65 -9.72
CA TYR A 498 36.86 -17.73 -10.21
C TYR A 498 37.10 -18.81 -9.16
N MET A 499 37.40 -20.01 -9.64
CA MET A 499 37.89 -21.15 -8.87
C MET A 499 39.17 -21.72 -9.52
N SER A 500 40.22 -21.95 -8.73
CA SER A 500 41.55 -22.37 -9.17
C SER A 500 41.96 -23.71 -8.56
N SER A 501 42.76 -24.51 -9.29
CA SER A 501 43.35 -25.75 -8.77
C SER A 501 44.63 -25.52 -7.95
N SER A 502 45.14 -24.27 -7.91
CA SER A 502 46.33 -23.92 -7.13
C SER A 502 46.05 -24.03 -5.63
N ASN A 503 46.99 -24.60 -4.87
CA ASN A 503 46.86 -24.82 -3.44
C ASN A 503 48.12 -24.30 -2.75
N SER A 504 48.26 -22.99 -2.63
CA SER A 504 49.28 -22.38 -1.78
C SER A 504 48.65 -22.02 -0.45
N GLY A 505 49.10 -22.68 0.62
CA GLY A 505 48.70 -22.41 2.00
C GLY A 505 49.22 -21.07 2.53
N ASN A 506 48.94 -19.98 1.82
CA ASN A 506 49.33 -18.63 2.21
C ASN A 506 48.48 -18.17 3.40
N ALA A 507 49.12 -17.53 4.38
CA ALA A 507 48.46 -17.04 5.60
C ALA A 507 47.44 -15.90 5.34
N ILE A 508 47.42 -15.33 4.13
CA ILE A 508 46.55 -14.21 3.74
C ILE A 508 45.53 -14.71 2.69
N LYS A 509 44.25 -14.78 3.06
CA LYS A 509 43.14 -15.12 2.14
C LYS A 509 42.84 -13.99 1.15
N GLY A 510 42.41 -14.31 -0.05
CA GLY A 510 42.03 -13.41 -1.15
C GLY A 510 43.20 -12.94 -2.03
N THR A 511 44.28 -13.71 -2.15
CA THR A 511 45.41 -13.40 -3.04
C THR A 511 45.26 -14.07 -4.41
N TRP A 512 46.09 -13.71 -5.39
CA TRP A 512 46.13 -14.34 -6.73
C TRP A 512 46.18 -15.87 -6.69
N SER A 513 46.83 -16.41 -5.66
CA SER A 513 47.14 -17.83 -5.50
C SER A 513 46.03 -18.65 -4.83
N ASP A 514 44.96 -17.99 -4.39
CA ASP A 514 43.83 -18.61 -3.69
C ASP A 514 42.99 -19.51 -4.61
N LYS A 515 42.33 -20.50 -3.99
CA LYS A 515 41.39 -21.38 -4.68
C LYS A 515 40.13 -20.67 -5.17
N PHE A 516 39.71 -19.57 -4.55
CA PHE A 516 38.49 -18.84 -4.91
C PHE A 516 38.72 -17.33 -4.80
N GLY A 517 38.13 -16.56 -5.72
CA GLY A 517 38.19 -15.09 -5.64
C GLY A 517 37.38 -14.38 -6.73
N VAL A 518 37.53 -13.06 -6.80
CA VAL A 518 36.93 -12.21 -7.83
C VAL A 518 37.81 -12.22 -9.08
N THR A 519 37.19 -12.29 -10.26
CA THR A 519 37.86 -12.04 -11.55
C THR A 519 37.30 -10.78 -12.19
N ALA A 520 38.19 -9.90 -12.66
CA ALA A 520 37.87 -8.69 -13.41
C ALA A 520 38.95 -8.47 -14.47
N THR A 521 38.86 -9.22 -15.56
CA THR A 521 39.87 -9.23 -16.64
C THR A 521 39.43 -8.39 -17.82
N ILE A 522 40.40 -7.86 -18.56
CA ILE A 522 40.20 -7.12 -19.82
C ILE A 522 41.14 -7.69 -20.88
N GLY A 523 40.61 -7.93 -22.08
CA GLY A 523 41.34 -8.59 -23.14
C GLY A 523 40.64 -8.52 -24.50
N ILE A 524 41.04 -9.40 -25.41
CA ILE A 524 40.47 -9.51 -26.75
C ILE A 524 39.76 -10.86 -26.86
N SER A 525 38.51 -10.85 -27.32
CA SER A 525 37.70 -12.05 -27.54
C SER A 525 37.38 -12.23 -29.01
N TYR A 526 37.54 -13.46 -29.51
CA TYR A 526 37.14 -13.87 -30.85
C TYR A 526 36.11 -15.00 -30.78
N THR A 527 35.00 -14.84 -31.49
CA THR A 527 33.91 -15.82 -31.60
C THR A 527 33.69 -16.19 -33.07
N PRO A 528 34.04 -17.42 -33.48
CA PRO A 528 33.78 -17.88 -34.84
C PRO A 528 32.31 -18.30 -35.00
N GLY A 529 31.74 -18.09 -36.18
CA GLY A 529 30.32 -18.34 -36.43
C GLY A 529 29.89 -19.80 -36.32
N CYS A 530 30.79 -20.77 -36.55
CA CYS A 530 30.49 -22.19 -36.34
C CYS A 530 30.24 -22.54 -34.87
N LEU A 531 30.71 -21.70 -33.94
CA LEU A 531 30.53 -21.83 -32.49
C LEU A 531 29.55 -20.80 -31.93
N SER A 532 28.67 -20.25 -32.78
CA SER A 532 27.65 -19.27 -32.43
C SER A 532 26.27 -19.85 -32.74
N TRP A 533 25.49 -20.19 -31.72
CA TRP A 533 24.27 -21.01 -31.84
C TRP A 533 22.98 -20.30 -31.43
N GLY A 534 22.94 -18.97 -31.55
CA GLY A 534 21.77 -18.15 -31.27
C GLY A 534 21.29 -18.30 -29.84
N ASN A 535 20.03 -18.70 -29.68
CA ASN A 535 19.44 -18.92 -28.35
C ASN A 535 20.11 -20.05 -27.55
N ARG A 536 21.03 -20.84 -28.11
CA ARG A 536 21.74 -21.90 -27.39
C ARG A 536 23.10 -21.47 -26.81
N GLY A 537 23.58 -20.27 -27.10
CA GLY A 537 24.86 -19.76 -26.58
C GLY A 537 25.96 -19.62 -27.63
N ALA A 538 27.18 -19.34 -27.21
CA ALA A 538 28.36 -19.23 -28.08
C ALA A 538 29.66 -19.59 -27.36
N VAL A 539 30.65 -20.10 -28.09
CA VAL A 539 32.02 -20.35 -27.59
C VAL A 539 33.00 -19.36 -28.22
N SER A 540 33.84 -18.75 -27.39
CA SER A 540 34.84 -17.76 -27.79
C SER A 540 36.23 -18.14 -27.26
N ILE A 541 37.27 -17.69 -27.96
CA ILE A 541 38.64 -17.65 -27.43
C ILE A 541 38.86 -16.24 -26.88
N TYR A 542 39.39 -16.14 -25.67
CA TYR A 542 39.60 -14.88 -24.96
C TYR A 542 41.04 -14.77 -24.47
N GLY A 543 41.79 -13.81 -25.01
CA GLY A 543 43.13 -13.47 -24.56
C GLY A 543 43.10 -12.31 -23.58
N VAL A 544 43.51 -12.53 -22.34
CA VAL A 544 43.61 -11.51 -21.28
C VAL A 544 44.87 -10.68 -21.48
N ILE A 545 44.75 -9.37 -21.26
CA ILE A 545 45.87 -8.42 -21.29
C ILE A 545 46.04 -7.79 -19.90
N LEU A 546 44.94 -7.34 -19.29
CA LEU A 546 44.92 -6.68 -18.00
C LEU A 546 44.02 -7.44 -17.02
N ASP A 547 44.43 -7.49 -15.77
CA ASP A 547 43.64 -8.01 -14.66
C ASP A 547 43.60 -6.96 -13.54
N ILE A 548 42.39 -6.45 -13.28
CA ILE A 548 42.13 -5.46 -12.23
C ILE A 548 41.34 -6.08 -11.06
N SER A 549 41.34 -7.40 -10.93
CA SER A 549 40.56 -8.15 -9.93
C SER A 549 40.84 -7.68 -8.51
N ALA A 550 42.09 -7.38 -8.17
CA ALA A 550 42.45 -6.89 -6.83
C ALA A 550 41.84 -5.52 -6.52
N ILE A 551 41.68 -4.65 -7.52
CA ILE A 551 41.08 -3.32 -7.38
C ILE A 551 39.56 -3.45 -7.28
N VAL A 552 38.96 -4.34 -8.07
CA VAL A 552 37.51 -4.59 -8.04
C VAL A 552 37.08 -5.30 -6.76
N ASP A 553 37.83 -6.31 -6.31
CA ASP A 553 37.61 -7.00 -5.02
C ASP A 553 37.70 -6.02 -3.84
N TYR A 554 38.69 -5.11 -3.87
CA TYR A 554 38.79 -4.03 -2.89
C TYR A 554 37.57 -3.12 -2.90
N LYS A 555 37.15 -2.64 -4.09
CA LYS A 555 35.96 -1.79 -4.26
C LYS A 555 34.68 -2.45 -3.77
N LEU A 556 34.43 -3.70 -4.18
CA LEU A 556 33.26 -4.46 -3.75
C LEU A 556 33.23 -4.64 -2.23
N LYS A 557 34.40 -4.80 -1.59
CA LYS A 557 34.52 -4.91 -0.12
C LYS A 557 34.37 -3.58 0.59
N THR A 558 34.85 -2.48 0.02
CA THR A 558 34.66 -1.13 0.58
C THR A 558 33.24 -0.58 0.39
N ASP A 559 32.54 -0.98 -0.68
CA ASP A 559 31.12 -0.68 -0.89
C ASP A 559 30.21 -1.50 0.07
N SER A 560 30.78 -2.45 0.82
CA SER A 560 30.06 -3.39 1.69
C SER A 560 30.48 -3.34 3.17
N VAL A 561 31.00 -2.22 3.69
CA VAL A 561 31.30 -2.09 5.13
C VAL A 561 30.16 -1.38 5.85
N PRO A 562 29.33 -2.08 6.66
CA PRO A 562 28.46 -1.41 7.61
C PRO A 562 29.36 -0.79 8.69
N THR A 563 29.30 0.53 8.86
CA THR A 563 29.80 1.13 10.10
C THR A 563 28.92 0.66 11.25
N ALA A 564 29.49 0.48 12.44
CA ALA A 564 28.75 0.09 13.65
C ALA A 564 27.66 1.10 14.10
N SER A 565 27.44 2.17 13.31
CA SER A 565 26.46 3.22 13.57
C SER A 565 25.57 3.54 12.35
N GLY A 566 25.57 2.71 11.29
CA GLY A 566 24.58 2.79 10.21
C GLY A 566 24.64 4.05 9.33
N GLY A 567 25.76 4.75 9.28
CA GLY A 567 25.95 5.93 8.42
C GLY A 567 26.96 5.70 7.30
N ASN A 568 26.68 6.23 6.10
CA ASN A 568 27.64 6.34 4.99
C ASN A 568 28.74 7.34 5.37
N ALA A 569 29.91 6.84 5.81
CA ALA A 569 31.09 7.67 5.91
C ALA A 569 31.60 7.97 4.48
N PRO A 570 32.08 9.19 4.19
CA PRO A 570 32.71 9.47 2.91
C PRO A 570 33.87 8.51 2.74
N VAL A 571 33.91 7.80 1.60
CA VAL A 571 35.00 6.90 1.21
C VAL A 571 36.30 7.65 1.46
N ILE A 572 37.08 7.21 2.45
CA ILE A 572 38.43 7.71 2.65
C ILE A 572 39.15 7.39 1.33
N LYS A 573 39.38 8.44 0.56
CA LYS A 573 40.27 8.44 -0.58
C LYS A 573 41.64 8.04 -0.03
N LYS A 574 41.98 6.75 -0.11
CA LYS A 574 43.22 6.20 0.43
C LYS A 574 44.21 5.93 -0.69
N ASN A 575 45.39 6.47 -0.43
CA ASN A 575 46.56 6.62 -1.26
C ASN A 575 47.22 5.25 -1.53
N TYR A 576 46.71 4.50 -2.52
CA TYR A 576 47.48 3.41 -3.11
C TYR A 576 47.81 3.75 -4.56
N GLN A 577 49.11 3.85 -4.87
CA GLN A 577 49.58 4.10 -6.22
C GLN A 577 49.67 2.77 -6.97
N VAL A 578 48.73 2.53 -7.89
CA VAL A 578 48.77 1.37 -8.78
C VAL A 578 49.62 1.71 -10.01
N GLN A 579 50.68 0.96 -10.24
CA GLN A 579 51.51 1.05 -11.44
C GLN A 579 51.06 0.05 -12.51
N LEU A 580 51.27 0.38 -13.80
CA LEU A 580 50.76 -0.41 -14.93
C LEU A 580 51.27 -1.88 -14.93
N GLY A 581 52.53 -2.11 -14.56
CA GLY A 581 53.10 -3.46 -14.43
C GLY A 581 52.46 -4.31 -13.33
N GLN A 582 51.66 -3.70 -12.44
CA GLN A 582 50.97 -4.40 -11.37
C GLN A 582 49.57 -4.91 -11.77
N ILE A 583 49.04 -4.50 -12.93
CA ILE A 583 47.75 -4.96 -13.47
C ILE A 583 47.89 -5.68 -14.81
N PHE A 584 49.09 -5.73 -15.40
CA PHE A 584 49.35 -6.51 -16.61
C PHE A 584 49.38 -8.00 -16.29
N SER A 585 48.56 -8.79 -16.98
CA SER A 585 48.32 -10.20 -16.64
C SER A 585 47.91 -11.00 -17.88
N PRO A 586 48.89 -11.44 -18.71
CA PRO A 586 48.58 -12.14 -19.94
C PRO A 586 47.99 -13.53 -19.66
N GLY A 587 47.00 -13.94 -20.44
CA GLY A 587 46.37 -15.25 -20.30
C GLY A 587 45.47 -15.60 -21.48
N VAL A 588 45.03 -16.86 -21.54
CA VAL A 588 44.11 -17.34 -22.58
C VAL A 588 43.06 -18.24 -21.96
N TYR A 589 41.81 -18.01 -22.33
CA TYR A 589 40.64 -18.77 -21.90
C TYR A 589 39.80 -19.20 -23.09
N LEU A 590 39.20 -20.38 -22.96
CA LEU A 590 38.03 -20.78 -23.73
C LEU A 590 36.79 -20.37 -22.94
N THR A 591 35.90 -19.60 -23.53
CA THR A 591 34.70 -19.09 -22.84
C THR A 591 33.44 -19.56 -23.53
N TYR A 592 32.45 -19.98 -22.76
CA TYR A 592 31.11 -20.32 -23.24
C TYR A 592 30.10 -19.35 -22.65
N GLY A 593 29.51 -18.53 -23.50
CA GLY A 593 28.39 -17.66 -23.18
C GLY A 593 27.08 -18.43 -23.18
N PHE A 594 26.36 -18.38 -22.07
CA PHE A 594 25.15 -19.15 -21.82
C PHE A 594 24.02 -18.85 -22.82
N PHE A 595 23.00 -19.72 -22.84
CA PHE A 595 21.85 -19.63 -23.73
C PHE A 595 21.02 -18.34 -23.55
N ALA A 596 20.10 -18.10 -24.48
CA ALA A 596 19.27 -16.89 -24.54
C ALA A 596 20.11 -15.58 -24.56
N LYS A 597 19.52 -14.45 -24.17
CA LYS A 597 20.22 -13.15 -24.07
C LYS A 597 20.94 -12.94 -22.71
N LEU A 598 21.26 -14.02 -22.00
CA LEU A 598 21.94 -14.01 -20.70
C LEU A 598 23.45 -13.71 -20.86
N PRO A 599 24.04 -12.67 -20.28
CA PRO A 599 25.46 -12.33 -20.42
C PRO A 599 26.29 -13.00 -19.32
N LEU A 600 25.96 -14.24 -18.98
CA LEU A 600 26.82 -15.05 -18.14
C LEU A 600 27.64 -15.93 -19.05
N SER A 601 28.93 -15.97 -18.76
CA SER A 601 29.87 -16.83 -19.45
C SER A 601 30.67 -17.61 -18.42
N ILE A 602 30.89 -18.88 -18.72
CA ILE A 602 31.85 -19.71 -18.01
C ILE A 602 33.13 -19.77 -18.83
N GLY A 603 34.30 -19.67 -18.19
CA GLY A 603 35.58 -19.73 -18.89
C GLY A 603 36.57 -20.64 -18.20
N PHE A 604 37.34 -21.40 -18.98
CA PHE A 604 38.43 -22.24 -18.49
C PHE A 604 39.72 -21.89 -19.23
N GLY A 605 40.81 -21.70 -18.50
CA GLY A 605 42.05 -21.25 -19.11
C GLY A 605 43.19 -21.03 -18.12
N GLY A 606 44.30 -20.54 -18.67
CA GLY A 606 45.54 -20.26 -17.96
C GLY A 606 45.89 -18.78 -18.04
N GLN A 607 46.30 -18.19 -16.93
CA GLN A 607 46.66 -16.77 -16.83
C GLN A 607 47.90 -16.58 -15.95
N TYR A 608 48.79 -15.66 -16.34
CA TYR A 608 49.96 -15.27 -15.57
C TYR A 608 49.60 -14.09 -14.67
N GLY A 609 49.79 -14.24 -13.36
CA GLY A 609 49.24 -13.30 -12.37
C GLY A 609 49.71 -11.85 -12.47
N PRO A 610 48.85 -10.88 -12.13
CA PRO A 610 49.25 -9.49 -12.00
C PRO A 610 50.20 -9.31 -10.79
N GLY A 611 51.07 -8.31 -10.84
CA GLY A 611 51.93 -7.97 -9.70
C GLY A 611 51.14 -7.53 -8.45
N LEU A 612 49.93 -6.99 -8.63
CA LEU A 612 49.01 -6.64 -7.54
C LEU A 612 48.06 -7.81 -7.25
N SER A 613 48.22 -8.43 -6.09
CA SER A 613 47.44 -9.64 -5.73
C SER A 613 46.23 -9.36 -4.84
N LYS A 614 46.29 -8.32 -3.99
CA LYS A 614 45.23 -7.91 -3.06
C LYS A 614 45.50 -6.48 -2.57
N ILE A 615 44.47 -5.76 -2.14
CA ILE A 615 44.61 -4.53 -1.35
C ILE A 615 43.95 -4.79 0.01
N LYS A 616 44.68 -4.61 1.12
CA LYS A 616 44.14 -4.84 2.47
C LYS A 616 43.18 -3.72 2.88
N THR A 617 42.03 -4.06 3.46
CA THR A 617 40.98 -3.11 3.85
C THR A 617 41.39 -2.25 5.05
N ASP A 618 42.17 -2.78 5.98
CA ASP A 618 42.49 -2.11 7.26
C ASP A 618 43.56 -1.02 7.10
N GLU A 619 44.49 -1.19 6.15
CA GLU A 619 45.66 -0.31 5.96
C GLU A 619 45.77 0.29 4.54
N SER A 620 44.94 -0.15 3.58
CA SER A 620 45.04 0.18 2.15
C SER A 620 46.41 -0.11 1.51
N VAL A 621 47.15 -1.05 2.09
CA VAL A 621 48.45 -1.50 1.57
C VAL A 621 48.23 -2.51 0.44
N ALA A 622 48.85 -2.24 -0.71
CA ALA A 622 48.92 -3.17 -1.83
C ALA A 622 49.77 -4.40 -1.45
N VAL A 623 49.20 -5.58 -1.54
CA VAL A 623 49.90 -6.85 -1.36
C VAL A 623 50.41 -7.33 -2.72
N MET A 624 51.72 -7.33 -2.87
CA MET A 624 52.39 -7.86 -4.05
C MET A 624 52.82 -9.29 -3.81
N THR A 625 52.53 -10.18 -4.75
CA THR A 625 53.04 -11.56 -4.77
C THR A 625 53.79 -11.79 -6.07
N ASN A 626 54.78 -12.68 -6.06
CA ASN A 626 55.46 -13.05 -7.30
C ASN A 626 54.44 -13.63 -8.30
N PRO A 627 54.33 -13.04 -9.50
CA PRO A 627 53.46 -13.54 -10.56
C PRO A 627 53.74 -15.01 -10.85
N SER A 628 52.67 -15.79 -10.98
CA SER A 628 52.75 -17.21 -11.32
C SER A 628 51.60 -17.59 -12.24
N TRP A 629 51.82 -18.66 -13.01
CA TRP A 629 50.78 -19.24 -13.84
C TRP A 629 49.69 -19.89 -12.98
N ARG A 630 48.44 -19.58 -13.31
CA ARG A 630 47.25 -20.16 -12.69
C ARG A 630 46.33 -20.71 -13.76
N TRP A 631 45.86 -21.93 -13.54
CA TRP A 631 44.75 -22.51 -14.28
C TRP A 631 43.48 -22.39 -13.45
N ASN A 632 42.45 -21.77 -14.00
CA ASN A 632 41.20 -21.54 -13.29
C ASN A 632 39.97 -21.63 -14.20
N LEU A 633 38.85 -21.93 -13.55
CA LEU A 633 37.51 -21.76 -14.07
C LEU A 633 36.98 -20.41 -13.58
N PHE A 634 36.22 -19.69 -14.39
CA PHE A 634 35.45 -18.53 -13.93
C PHE A 634 34.00 -18.60 -14.36
N LEU A 635 33.13 -17.99 -13.58
CA LEU A 635 31.76 -17.64 -13.94
C LEU A 635 31.62 -16.12 -13.82
N ALA A 636 31.37 -15.46 -14.94
CA ALA A 636 31.44 -14.00 -15.01
C ALA A 636 30.40 -13.39 -15.93
N VAL A 637 30.08 -12.12 -15.66
CA VAL A 637 29.33 -11.26 -16.56
C VAL A 637 30.20 -10.93 -17.78
N ASP A 638 29.67 -11.20 -18.97
CA ASP A 638 30.28 -10.96 -20.27
C ASP A 638 30.03 -9.49 -20.68
N LEU A 639 31.08 -8.68 -20.56
CA LEU A 639 31.06 -7.22 -20.79
C LEU A 639 31.92 -6.82 -22.01
N PRO A 640 31.38 -6.83 -23.24
CA PRO A 640 32.08 -6.30 -24.39
C PRO A 640 32.22 -4.77 -24.28
N PHE A 641 33.44 -4.24 -24.35
CA PHE A 641 33.68 -2.79 -24.31
C PHE A 641 33.43 -2.14 -25.66
N PHE A 642 33.89 -2.75 -26.72
CA PHE A 642 33.57 -2.37 -28.09
C PHE A 642 33.92 -3.51 -29.04
N THR A 643 33.16 -3.61 -30.11
CA THR A 643 33.33 -4.62 -31.15
C THR A 643 34.26 -4.06 -32.22
N LEU A 644 35.33 -4.78 -32.51
CA LEU A 644 36.30 -4.45 -33.57
C LEU A 644 35.83 -4.96 -34.94
N LEU A 645 35.20 -6.14 -34.96
CA LEU A 645 34.63 -6.73 -36.16
C LEU A 645 33.40 -7.54 -35.78
N ASN A 646 32.29 -7.39 -36.52
CA ASN A 646 31.13 -8.25 -36.37
C ASN A 646 30.40 -8.45 -37.70
N THR A 647 30.24 -9.70 -38.10
CA THR A 647 29.43 -10.08 -39.26
C THR A 647 28.21 -10.82 -38.75
N SER A 648 27.01 -10.25 -38.85
CA SER A 648 25.79 -10.90 -38.33
C SER A 648 25.42 -12.15 -39.12
N LYS A 649 24.84 -13.15 -38.47
CA LYS A 649 23.98 -14.12 -39.16
C LYS A 649 22.67 -13.39 -39.48
N ASN A 650 22.19 -13.45 -40.73
CA ASN A 650 20.86 -12.94 -41.04
C ASN A 650 19.85 -13.72 -40.20
N LYS A 651 18.87 -13.01 -39.65
CA LYS A 651 17.76 -13.59 -38.88
C LYS A 651 17.00 -14.63 -39.68
#